data_AF-A0A1B6JRI0-F1
#
_entry.id   AF-A0A1B6JRI0-F1
#
_cell.length_a   1.000
_cell.length_b   1.000
_cell.length_c   1.000
_cell.angle_alpha   90.00
_cell.angle_beta   90.00
_cell.angle_gamma   90.00
#
_symmetry.space_group_name_H-M   'P 1'
#
loop_
_entity.id
_entity.type
_entity.pdbx_description
1 polymer ?
#
loop_
_entity_poly.entity_id
_entity_poly.type
_entity_poly.pdbx_seq_one_letter_code
_entity_poly.pdbx_strand_id
1 'polypeptide(L)'
;YADRLNELFSDIQFLETLFRLVPAVTSYLLSLTEMSSSVQATIPSEAKDDLARFGVLCMEVVQWLVMCGGSRCRGWPSLLHLALESAGSVLRLDSLSGQLSVSQLGSVTSALASLVHLATGNNLSLPRHPGDSVNELLTVRIQDDSNISISKSPESEDEGDITEQEAVVSLHTRYQVAGLVCWLEKSPELLANVPQFIFQSIRDIVKSIGRCSLVLWYSCSPPDTWPTSPPSQPPLPTPLLQDIDMLRQVIFRTSLFGWTSRTQFEETWMSLLTVLSASPSPDSEQDEVQAIMQGNSVAVQAITSLLVQTLLLPTPGHPNTGCLLHSSRDKTLVLPSQWGPKLEGVVDKLYWKLKECQRMTRTSVRICHLHHRSNIDRLHNSCRYGYGQVSVDFLKTAVMSVEERATSTVNPDYLEHQKRISESGLDLQSCLQFLLDLYSQWTQPKVNVTLSLLLEIVRSTVTISDLFSERSHFAWLLDLCLELSNNHPPEDEILHQYLVVAVCKAAAVLPALETEVCERVLRLVESSLKCVFLPTRVAAVHGLLYLLESFIHIKEEELVSEVSSKTPDTRQRLLQMAREHIGKHFPPESSAGQSEESQLVLYSLVLYIMEHSPQDLPPEVQSQLLQLVISTSSSRQIVLYQALMQGLCRLVMAGVSGVWEPVTRLAMDRLGQSDPAVSVVALKLLLTCMYSGEYSKMRGEEGIVDPEQMVATIEKTSALFDRVKKGSPLEVECVCAVLPYLLADFFPASEVLTKAIGEFLSPHQPHHRPLSAVIFQVLSQACREDQLPLLQAWLVMSLHIFTQTLPVAMATWCLSCFFISASTNPWLRAVFPHVQSRMGKCTYEDRKLLCIAASDFYRQLTDVQQKETFVKTFKEAASTPRSPFADVIASL
;
A
#
# COMPACT_ATOMS: atom_id res chain seq x y z
N TYR A 1 5.07 -32.27 26.99
CA TYR A 1 5.36 -31.05 26.22
C TYR A 1 4.30 -29.99 26.52
N ALA A 2 3.02 -30.27 26.23
CA ALA A 2 1.89 -29.35 26.48
C ALA A 2 1.85 -28.78 27.92
N ASP A 3 2.08 -29.61 28.95
CA ASP A 3 2.09 -29.12 30.34
C ASP A 3 3.18 -28.07 30.60
N ARG A 4 4.37 -28.25 30.01
CA ARG A 4 5.48 -27.28 30.14
C ARG A 4 5.18 -25.98 29.40
N LEU A 5 4.56 -26.05 28.22
CA LEU A 5 4.12 -24.85 27.50
C LEU A 5 3.02 -24.11 28.28
N ASN A 6 2.07 -24.85 28.84
CA ASN A 6 1.02 -24.27 29.66
C ASN A 6 1.58 -23.63 30.94
N GLU A 7 2.58 -24.23 31.58
CA GLU A 7 3.31 -23.64 32.72
C GLU A 7 4.03 -22.35 32.29
N LEU A 8 4.77 -22.40 31.17
CA LEU A 8 5.51 -21.26 30.63
C LEU A 8 4.60 -20.08 30.24
N PHE A 9 3.50 -20.34 29.52
CA PHE A 9 2.56 -19.30 29.10
C PHE A 9 1.64 -18.84 30.22
N SER A 10 1.51 -19.61 31.31
CA SER A 10 0.84 -19.14 32.52
C SER A 10 1.73 -18.21 33.36
N ASP A 11 3.04 -18.16 33.12
CA ASP A 11 3.94 -17.20 33.75
C ASP A 11 3.77 -15.79 33.14
N ILE A 12 3.30 -14.88 33.99
CA ILE A 12 3.07 -13.48 33.64
C ILE A 12 4.37 -12.79 33.24
N GLN A 13 5.50 -13.09 33.88
CA GLN A 13 6.78 -12.44 33.57
C GLN A 13 7.28 -12.83 32.17
N PHE A 14 7.11 -14.10 31.80
CA PHE A 14 7.42 -14.57 30.46
C PHE A 14 6.52 -13.91 29.42
N LEU A 15 5.20 -13.89 29.62
CA LEU A 15 4.25 -13.25 28.70
C LEU A 15 4.54 -11.75 28.55
N GLU A 16 4.80 -11.03 29.64
CA GLU A 16 5.18 -9.61 29.57
C GLU A 16 6.45 -9.38 28.76
N THR A 17 7.44 -10.27 28.89
CA THR A 17 8.70 -10.18 28.14
C THR A 17 8.46 -10.46 26.66
N LEU A 18 7.71 -11.52 26.34
CA LEU A 18 7.37 -11.88 24.96
C LEU A 18 6.61 -10.73 24.27
N PHE A 19 5.58 -10.18 24.91
CA PHE A 19 4.79 -9.10 24.32
C PHE A 19 5.47 -7.72 24.33
N ARG A 20 6.64 -7.58 24.97
CA ARG A 20 7.56 -6.46 24.72
C ARG A 20 8.42 -6.68 23.46
N LEU A 21 8.80 -7.93 23.17
CA LEU A 21 9.59 -8.31 21.99
C LEU A 21 8.76 -8.37 20.71
N VAL A 22 7.54 -8.89 20.78
CA VAL A 22 6.63 -9.07 19.63
C VAL A 22 6.51 -7.79 18.77
N PRO A 23 6.17 -6.61 19.33
CA PRO A 23 6.11 -5.38 18.52
C PRO A 23 7.46 -4.95 17.94
N ALA A 24 8.55 -5.21 18.64
CA ALA A 24 9.91 -4.86 18.18
C ALA A 24 10.33 -5.70 16.98
N VAL A 25 10.11 -7.02 17.02
CA VAL A 25 10.39 -7.93 15.90
C VAL A 25 9.50 -7.60 14.70
N THR A 26 8.21 -7.38 14.92
CA THR A 26 7.28 -6.96 13.86
C THR A 26 7.72 -5.63 13.23
N SER A 27 8.14 -4.65 14.02
CA SER A 27 8.63 -3.36 13.51
C SER A 27 9.93 -3.49 12.73
N TYR A 28 10.87 -4.30 13.20
CA TYR A 28 12.11 -4.60 12.50
C TYR A 28 11.85 -5.19 11.10
N LEU A 29 11.04 -6.26 11.02
CA LEU A 29 10.77 -6.94 9.75
C LEU A 29 10.00 -6.07 8.76
N LEU A 30 8.97 -5.34 9.20
CA LEU A 30 8.23 -4.43 8.34
C LEU A 30 9.11 -3.28 7.82
N SER A 31 9.97 -2.73 8.68
CA SER A 31 10.88 -1.66 8.25
C SER A 31 11.92 -2.14 7.23
N LEU A 32 12.39 -3.39 7.34
CA LEU A 32 13.32 -3.97 6.36
C LEU A 32 12.71 -4.04 4.95
N THR A 33 11.42 -4.38 4.86
CA THR A 33 10.69 -4.42 3.57
C THR A 33 10.57 -3.06 2.90
N GLU A 34 10.70 -1.98 3.67
CA GLU A 34 10.61 -0.60 3.18
C GLU A 34 11.97 0.01 2.86
N MET A 35 13.03 -0.42 3.55
CA MET A 35 14.38 0.13 3.40
C MET A 35 15.20 -0.55 2.29
N SER A 36 14.90 -1.81 1.96
CA SER A 36 15.71 -2.58 1.01
C SER A 36 14.84 -3.40 0.07
N SER A 37 15.17 -3.38 -1.21
CA SER A 37 14.54 -4.25 -2.21
C SER A 37 14.94 -5.73 -2.02
N SER A 38 16.06 -6.00 -1.33
CA SER A 38 16.57 -7.34 -1.03
C SER A 38 16.57 -7.66 0.47
N VAL A 39 15.38 -7.69 1.09
CA VAL A 39 15.16 -7.99 2.52
C VAL A 39 15.87 -9.25 3.00
N GLN A 40 15.95 -10.27 2.15
CA GLN A 40 16.53 -11.57 2.51
C GLN A 40 18.05 -11.53 2.75
N ALA A 41 18.73 -10.55 2.14
CA ALA A 41 20.18 -10.37 2.24
C ALA A 41 20.58 -9.54 3.48
N THR A 42 19.66 -8.76 4.05
CA THR A 42 19.95 -7.90 5.21
C THR A 42 19.84 -8.63 6.54
N ILE A 43 19.13 -9.77 6.60
CA ILE A 43 19.03 -10.59 7.82
C ILE A 43 20.25 -11.52 7.95
N PRO A 44 21.03 -11.44 9.05
CA PRO A 44 22.17 -12.34 9.29
C PRO A 44 21.76 -13.81 9.26
N SER A 45 22.58 -14.67 8.66
CA SER A 45 22.28 -16.12 8.51
C SER A 45 22.05 -16.82 9.84
N GLU A 46 22.82 -16.48 10.87
CA GLU A 46 22.72 -17.07 12.22
C GLU A 46 21.38 -16.76 12.90
N ALA A 47 20.79 -15.59 12.62
CA ALA A 47 19.53 -15.16 13.22
C ALA A 47 18.28 -15.71 12.53
N LYS A 48 18.42 -16.34 11.34
CA LYS A 48 17.28 -16.79 10.54
C LYS A 48 16.47 -17.89 11.24
N ASP A 49 17.14 -18.87 11.83
CA ASP A 49 16.50 -19.96 12.56
C ASP A 49 15.81 -19.46 13.84
N ASP A 50 16.46 -18.59 14.61
CA ASP A 50 15.86 -17.99 15.82
C ASP A 50 14.62 -17.15 15.49
N LEU A 51 14.65 -16.34 14.43
CA LEU A 51 13.49 -15.58 13.96
C LEU A 51 12.36 -16.50 13.49
N ALA A 52 12.67 -17.56 12.76
CA ALA A 52 11.67 -18.54 12.32
C ALA A 52 11.01 -19.22 13.54
N ARG A 53 11.80 -19.66 14.52
CA ARG A 53 11.32 -20.22 15.80
C ARG A 53 10.51 -19.22 16.61
N PHE A 54 10.85 -17.93 16.58
CA PHE A 54 10.07 -16.88 17.21
C PHE A 54 8.68 -16.75 16.59
N GLY A 55 8.57 -16.88 15.26
CA GLY A 55 7.27 -16.96 14.58
C GLY A 55 6.44 -18.17 15.03
N VAL A 56 7.07 -19.34 15.19
CA VAL A 56 6.41 -20.55 15.73
C VAL A 56 5.94 -20.32 17.17
N LEU A 57 6.79 -19.73 18.03
CA LEU A 57 6.44 -19.39 19.41
C LEU A 57 5.22 -18.47 19.47
N CYS A 58 5.14 -17.47 18.59
CA CYS A 58 3.96 -16.61 18.49
C CYS A 58 2.70 -17.42 18.15
N MET A 59 2.79 -18.41 17.25
CA MET A 59 1.68 -19.29 16.90
C MET A 59 1.30 -20.27 18.01
N GLU A 60 2.27 -20.78 18.78
CA GLU A 60 1.99 -21.59 19.97
C GLU A 60 1.28 -20.79 21.06
N VAL A 61 1.63 -19.51 21.23
CA VAL A 61 0.90 -18.61 22.12
C VAL A 61 -0.50 -18.32 21.58
N VAL A 62 -0.68 -18.14 20.27
CA VAL A 62 -2.02 -18.04 19.64
C VAL A 62 -2.85 -19.27 19.98
N GLN A 63 -2.29 -20.47 19.83
CA GLN A 63 -2.97 -21.73 20.18
C GLN A 63 -3.38 -21.75 21.66
N TRP A 64 -2.45 -21.40 22.55
CA TRP A 64 -2.74 -21.36 23.98
C TRP A 64 -3.82 -20.31 24.33
N LEU A 65 -3.80 -19.13 23.71
CA LEU A 65 -4.83 -18.10 23.89
C LEU A 65 -6.19 -18.55 23.36
N VAL A 66 -6.25 -19.28 22.26
CA VAL A 66 -7.50 -19.86 21.73
C VAL A 66 -8.08 -20.88 22.71
N MET A 67 -7.24 -21.73 23.30
CA MET A 67 -7.66 -22.79 24.22
C MET A 67 -7.99 -22.29 25.64
N CYS A 68 -7.25 -21.30 26.15
CA CYS A 68 -7.30 -20.87 27.55
C CYS A 68 -7.70 -19.39 27.77
N GLY A 69 -7.57 -18.55 26.75
CA GLY A 69 -7.52 -17.08 26.86
C GLY A 69 -8.78 -16.42 27.42
N GLY A 70 -9.95 -17.02 27.20
CA GLY A 70 -11.23 -16.51 27.72
C GLY A 70 -11.32 -16.49 29.26
N SER A 71 -10.53 -17.30 29.96
CA SER A 71 -10.60 -17.46 31.42
C SER A 71 -9.38 -16.91 32.18
N ARG A 72 -8.20 -16.84 31.54
CA ARG A 72 -6.92 -16.58 32.22
C ARG A 72 -6.23 -15.25 31.87
N CYS A 73 -6.52 -14.65 30.70
CA CYS A 73 -5.80 -13.46 30.23
C CYS A 73 -6.73 -12.29 29.91
N ARG A 74 -6.64 -11.22 30.70
CA ARG A 74 -7.34 -9.96 30.39
C ARG A 74 -6.74 -9.35 29.12
N GLY A 75 -7.59 -8.96 28.17
CA GLY A 75 -7.15 -8.37 26.91
C GLY A 75 -6.57 -9.36 25.90
N TRP A 76 -6.85 -10.66 26.03
CA TRP A 76 -6.36 -11.67 25.09
C TRP A 76 -6.63 -11.37 23.58
N PRO A 77 -7.69 -10.64 23.15
CA PRO A 77 -7.86 -10.31 21.73
C PRO A 77 -6.76 -9.40 21.16
N SER A 78 -6.22 -8.47 21.96
CA SER A 78 -5.11 -7.62 21.51
C SER A 78 -3.80 -8.40 21.46
N LEU A 79 -3.56 -9.28 22.44
CA LEU A 79 -2.42 -10.19 22.45
C LEU A 79 -2.45 -11.16 21.26
N LEU A 80 -3.64 -11.72 20.96
CA LEU A 80 -3.88 -12.54 19.79
C LEU A 80 -3.52 -11.79 18.50
N HIS A 81 -3.98 -10.54 18.36
CA HIS A 81 -3.67 -9.73 17.18
C HIS A 81 -2.17 -9.48 17.02
N LEU A 82 -1.48 -9.08 18.09
CA LEU A 82 -0.03 -8.81 18.07
C LEU A 82 0.77 -10.07 17.71
N ALA A 83 0.41 -11.22 18.30
CA ALA A 83 1.08 -12.50 18.02
C ALA A 83 0.84 -12.95 16.57
N LEU A 84 -0.39 -12.83 16.05
CA LEU A 84 -0.71 -13.13 14.65
C LEU A 84 0.02 -12.22 13.67
N GLU A 85 0.08 -10.91 13.95
CA GLU A 85 0.78 -9.94 13.10
C GLU A 85 2.29 -10.23 13.05
N SER A 86 2.88 -10.59 14.20
CA SER A 86 4.30 -10.93 14.30
C SER A 86 4.62 -12.24 13.59
N ALA A 87 3.83 -13.30 13.85
CA ALA A 87 3.96 -14.57 13.15
C ALA A 87 3.80 -14.39 11.63
N GLY A 88 2.79 -13.63 11.19
CA GLY A 88 2.59 -13.31 9.78
C GLY A 88 3.77 -12.55 9.16
N SER A 89 4.35 -11.59 9.89
CA SER A 89 5.50 -10.82 9.42
C SER A 89 6.78 -11.67 9.29
N VAL A 90 6.99 -12.61 10.21
CA VAL A 90 8.11 -13.57 10.17
C VAL A 90 7.92 -14.56 9.02
N LEU A 91 6.76 -15.23 8.98
CA LEU A 91 6.52 -16.34 8.06
C LEU A 91 6.39 -15.88 6.61
N ARG A 92 6.00 -14.61 6.37
CA ARG A 92 5.90 -14.00 5.04
C ARG A 92 7.23 -14.03 4.27
N LEU A 93 8.38 -14.10 4.93
CA LEU A 93 9.68 -14.15 4.28
C LEU A 93 10.09 -15.61 4.02
N ASP A 94 10.13 -16.02 2.74
CA ASP A 94 10.54 -17.38 2.32
C ASP A 94 11.89 -17.81 2.91
N SER A 95 12.84 -16.88 3.09
CA SER A 95 14.15 -17.18 3.71
C SER A 95 14.09 -17.59 5.18
N LEU A 96 13.01 -17.21 5.89
CA LEU A 96 12.76 -17.56 7.29
C LEU A 96 11.82 -18.77 7.39
N SER A 97 10.69 -18.76 6.67
CA SER A 97 9.74 -19.88 6.67
C SER A 97 10.35 -21.16 6.11
N GLY A 98 11.28 -21.05 5.15
CA GLY A 98 12.05 -22.18 4.63
C GLY A 98 13.00 -22.84 5.64
N GLN A 99 13.27 -22.23 6.81
CA GLN A 99 14.07 -22.84 7.88
C GLN A 99 13.24 -23.78 8.77
N LEU A 100 11.92 -23.77 8.64
CA LEU A 100 11.04 -24.51 9.54
C LEU A 100 11.12 -26.01 9.29
N SER A 101 11.27 -26.76 10.37
CA SER A 101 11.08 -28.20 10.37
C SER A 101 9.60 -28.57 10.21
N VAL A 102 9.35 -29.82 9.81
CA VAL A 102 8.00 -30.37 9.66
C VAL A 102 7.18 -30.25 10.95
N SER A 103 7.78 -30.50 12.11
CA SER A 103 7.08 -30.42 13.40
C SER A 103 6.71 -28.98 13.77
N GLN A 104 7.57 -28.01 13.48
CA GLN A 104 7.30 -26.59 13.66
C GLN A 104 6.18 -26.10 12.73
N LEU A 105 6.19 -26.52 11.46
CA LEU A 105 5.07 -26.27 10.55
C LEU A 105 3.77 -26.88 11.09
N GLY A 106 3.82 -28.10 11.60
CA GLY A 106 2.67 -28.76 12.25
C GLY A 106 2.10 -27.97 13.43
N SER A 107 2.96 -27.34 14.24
CA SER A 107 2.54 -26.47 15.34
C SER A 107 1.80 -25.22 14.82
N VAL A 108 2.36 -24.57 13.79
CA VAL A 108 1.75 -23.40 13.15
C VAL A 108 0.39 -23.75 12.51
N THR A 109 0.31 -24.85 11.78
CA THR A 109 -0.93 -25.28 11.10
C THR A 109 -1.99 -25.69 12.09
N SER A 110 -1.63 -26.38 13.17
CA SER A 110 -2.56 -26.73 14.24
C SER A 110 -3.12 -25.47 14.92
N ALA A 111 -2.27 -24.47 15.18
CA ALA A 111 -2.71 -23.19 15.75
C ALA A 111 -3.72 -22.46 14.86
N LEU A 112 -3.46 -22.42 13.54
CA LEU A 112 -4.39 -21.85 12.57
C LEU A 112 -5.70 -22.64 12.49
N ALA A 113 -5.62 -23.97 12.48
CA ALA A 113 -6.80 -24.82 12.42
C ALA A 113 -7.70 -24.58 13.64
N SER A 114 -7.14 -24.57 14.85
CA SER A 114 -7.90 -24.25 16.07
C SER A 114 -8.50 -22.84 16.05
N LEU A 115 -7.77 -21.86 15.51
CA LEU A 115 -8.29 -20.49 15.35
C LEU A 115 -9.46 -20.43 14.36
N VAL A 116 -9.39 -21.16 13.25
CA VAL A 116 -10.51 -21.30 12.29
C VAL A 116 -11.69 -22.01 12.94
N HIS A 117 -11.46 -23.09 13.68
CA HIS A 117 -12.51 -23.79 14.43
C HIS A 117 -13.20 -22.85 15.43
N LEU A 118 -12.43 -22.05 16.19
CA LEU A 118 -12.98 -21.04 17.10
C LEU A 118 -13.81 -19.99 16.35
N ALA A 119 -13.29 -19.48 15.22
CA ALA A 119 -13.94 -18.41 14.47
C ALA A 119 -15.19 -18.87 13.69
N THR A 120 -15.26 -20.15 13.32
CA THR A 120 -16.33 -20.68 12.45
C THR A 120 -17.28 -21.64 13.15
N GLY A 121 -17.07 -21.97 14.43
CA GLY A 121 -17.88 -22.95 15.16
C GLY A 121 -17.60 -24.40 14.76
N ASN A 122 -16.32 -24.76 14.65
CA ASN A 122 -15.82 -26.08 14.28
C ASN A 122 -16.06 -26.54 12.83
N ASN A 123 -16.14 -25.63 11.86
CA ASN A 123 -16.49 -25.95 10.48
C ASN A 123 -15.29 -26.22 9.53
N LEU A 124 -14.08 -26.42 10.05
CA LEU A 124 -12.92 -26.84 9.25
C LEU A 124 -12.96 -28.36 9.03
N SER A 125 -13.10 -28.77 7.77
CA SER A 125 -13.10 -30.15 7.32
C SER A 125 -11.78 -30.49 6.65
N LEU A 126 -11.06 -31.51 7.14
CA LEU A 126 -9.88 -32.03 6.45
C LEU A 126 -10.29 -32.80 5.18
N PRO A 127 -9.51 -32.71 4.08
CA PRO A 127 -9.78 -33.47 2.87
C PRO A 127 -9.60 -34.98 3.11
N ARG A 128 -10.37 -35.80 2.37
CA ARG A 128 -10.23 -37.27 2.41
C ARG A 128 -9.11 -37.70 1.47
N HIS A 129 -8.26 -38.62 1.90
CA HIS A 129 -7.26 -39.22 1.04
C HIS A 129 -7.89 -40.29 0.13
N PRO A 130 -7.38 -40.50 -1.10
CA PRO A 130 -7.80 -41.61 -1.96
C PRO A 130 -7.48 -43.01 -1.40
N GLY A 131 -6.49 -43.13 -0.51
CA GLY A 131 -6.13 -44.38 0.17
C GLY A 131 -6.78 -44.51 1.55
N ASP A 132 -7.63 -45.52 1.74
CA ASP A 132 -8.38 -45.74 2.99
C ASP A 132 -7.50 -45.97 4.24
N SER A 133 -6.39 -46.70 4.08
CA SER A 133 -5.43 -46.94 5.17
C SER A 133 -4.80 -45.66 5.72
N VAL A 134 -4.64 -44.64 4.88
CA VAL A 134 -4.13 -43.32 5.27
C VAL A 134 -5.18 -42.54 6.06
N ASN A 135 -6.45 -42.64 5.66
CA ASN A 135 -7.55 -42.02 6.39
C ASN A 135 -7.69 -42.61 7.80
N GLU A 136 -7.54 -43.93 7.95
CA GLU A 136 -7.54 -44.59 9.26
C GLU A 136 -6.41 -44.07 10.16
N LEU A 137 -5.17 -43.98 9.64
CA LEU A 137 -4.02 -43.42 10.36
C LEU A 137 -4.25 -41.97 10.83
N LEU A 138 -4.93 -41.16 10.03
CA LEU A 138 -5.25 -39.77 10.37
C LEU A 138 -6.35 -39.68 11.44
N THR A 139 -7.33 -40.59 11.44
CA THR A 139 -8.41 -40.64 12.45
C THR A 139 -7.95 -41.12 13.82
N VAL A 140 -7.00 -42.06 13.87
CA VAL A 140 -6.44 -42.61 15.11
C VAL A 140 -5.77 -41.51 15.95
N ARG A 141 -5.09 -40.54 15.32
CA ARG A 141 -4.52 -39.37 16.01
C ARG A 141 -5.54 -38.36 16.52
N ILE A 142 -6.77 -38.34 15.99
CA ILE A 142 -7.84 -37.45 16.46
C ILE A 142 -8.47 -38.02 17.75
N GLN A 143 -8.34 -39.33 17.98
CA GLN A 143 -8.96 -40.02 19.13
C GLN A 143 -7.98 -40.30 20.29
N ASP A 144 -6.68 -40.50 20.02
CA ASP A 144 -5.70 -40.88 21.06
C ASP A 144 -4.68 -39.78 21.38
N ASP A 145 -4.99 -38.99 22.42
CA ASP A 145 -3.99 -38.34 23.28
C ASP A 145 -3.45 -39.32 24.36
N SER A 146 -3.81 -40.61 24.28
CA SER A 146 -3.34 -41.66 25.20
C SER A 146 -2.82 -42.88 24.45
N ASN A 147 -1.49 -43.05 24.44
CA ASN A 147 -0.73 -44.27 24.20
C ASN A 147 -1.17 -45.17 23.03
N ILE A 148 -0.46 -45.07 21.91
CA ILE A 148 -0.53 -46.08 20.85
C ILE A 148 0.79 -46.84 20.77
N SER A 149 0.72 -48.15 21.06
CA SER A 149 1.68 -49.16 20.62
C SER A 149 1.14 -49.81 19.35
N ILE A 150 1.66 -49.46 18.17
CA ILE A 150 1.39 -50.17 16.92
C ILE A 150 2.48 -51.24 16.72
N SER A 151 2.03 -52.46 16.40
CA SER A 151 2.86 -53.65 16.23
C SER A 151 3.73 -53.58 14.98
N LYS A 152 5.05 -53.75 15.15
CA LYS A 152 6.01 -53.98 14.06
C LYS A 152 5.65 -55.24 13.26
N SER A 153 5.56 -55.15 11.94
CA SER A 153 5.84 -56.28 11.04
C SER A 153 7.29 -56.16 10.52
N PRO A 154 8.03 -57.26 10.38
CA PRO A 154 9.47 -57.21 10.14
C PRO A 154 9.80 -57.20 8.63
N GLU A 155 11.03 -56.73 8.34
CA GLU A 155 11.82 -56.93 7.11
C GLU A 155 11.58 -55.96 5.94
N SER A 156 12.31 -54.84 5.96
CA SER A 156 13.23 -54.49 4.87
C SER A 156 14.31 -53.55 5.43
N GLU A 157 15.54 -54.06 5.49
CA GLU A 157 16.74 -53.28 5.79
C GLU A 157 17.14 -52.49 4.54
N ASP A 158 17.76 -51.33 4.77
CA ASP A 158 18.40 -50.41 3.81
C ASP A 158 17.52 -49.33 3.12
N GLU A 159 17.17 -48.28 3.87
CA GLU A 159 17.44 -46.86 3.53
C GLU A 159 16.93 -45.95 4.67
N GLY A 160 17.84 -45.25 5.37
CA GLY A 160 17.62 -44.22 6.39
C GLY A 160 16.22 -44.10 7.02
N ASP A 161 15.94 -44.91 8.05
CA ASP A 161 14.66 -44.94 8.78
C ASP A 161 14.28 -43.55 9.34
N ILE A 162 13.36 -42.86 8.63
CA ILE A 162 12.51 -41.82 9.24
C ILE A 162 11.66 -42.54 10.28
N THR A 163 11.66 -42.07 11.53
CA THR A 163 10.83 -42.72 12.55
C THR A 163 9.36 -42.68 12.11
N GLU A 164 8.63 -43.79 12.22
CA GLU A 164 7.22 -43.91 11.80
C GLU A 164 6.35 -42.74 12.32
N GLN A 165 6.68 -42.24 13.52
CA GLN A 165 6.04 -41.10 14.14
C GLN A 165 6.29 -39.77 13.41
N GLU A 166 7.49 -39.52 12.89
CA GLU A 166 7.82 -38.33 12.08
C GLU A 166 7.10 -38.37 10.73
N ALA A 167 6.99 -39.54 10.11
CA ALA A 167 6.22 -39.72 8.87
C ALA A 167 4.73 -39.35 9.08
N VAL A 168 4.13 -39.77 10.21
CA VAL A 168 2.76 -39.41 10.57
C VAL A 168 2.60 -37.91 10.87
N VAL A 169 3.54 -37.28 11.58
CA VAL A 169 3.53 -35.81 11.79
C VAL A 169 3.60 -35.07 10.45
N SER A 170 4.48 -35.52 9.56
CA SER A 170 4.66 -34.94 8.23
C SER A 170 3.39 -35.03 7.40
N LEU A 171 2.76 -36.19 7.40
CA LEU A 171 1.51 -36.41 6.70
C LEU A 171 0.40 -35.53 7.29
N HIS A 172 0.21 -35.55 8.61
CA HIS A 172 -0.82 -34.74 9.27
C HIS A 172 -0.66 -33.23 8.98
N THR A 173 0.58 -32.73 9.01
CA THR A 173 0.89 -31.32 8.70
C THR A 173 0.44 -30.94 7.29
N ARG A 174 0.77 -31.77 6.29
CA ARG A 174 0.35 -31.54 4.89
C ARG A 174 -1.17 -31.48 4.74
N TYR A 175 -1.90 -32.34 5.44
CA TYR A 175 -3.36 -32.37 5.38
C TYR A 175 -4.00 -31.18 6.09
N GLN A 176 -3.44 -30.75 7.21
CA GLN A 176 -3.91 -29.54 7.88
C GLN A 176 -3.73 -28.31 6.97
N VAL A 177 -2.56 -28.18 6.32
CA VAL A 177 -2.36 -27.10 5.33
C VAL A 177 -3.41 -27.21 4.23
N ALA A 178 -3.57 -28.37 3.60
CA ALA A 178 -4.55 -28.58 2.54
C ALA A 178 -5.98 -28.26 2.99
N GLY A 179 -6.38 -28.67 4.21
CA GLY A 179 -7.68 -28.32 4.79
C GLY A 179 -7.87 -26.82 4.96
N LEU A 180 -6.83 -26.09 5.38
CA LEU A 180 -6.84 -24.62 5.44
C LEU A 180 -6.95 -24.00 4.04
N VAL A 181 -6.28 -24.55 3.02
CA VAL A 181 -6.41 -24.05 1.65
C VAL A 181 -7.81 -24.32 1.10
N CYS A 182 -8.36 -25.52 1.28
CA CYS A 182 -9.74 -25.85 0.93
C CYS A 182 -10.75 -24.96 1.66
N TRP A 183 -10.45 -24.55 2.89
CA TRP A 183 -11.28 -23.58 3.61
C TRP A 183 -11.23 -22.19 2.96
N LEU A 184 -10.06 -21.73 2.49
CA LEU A 184 -9.95 -20.48 1.72
C LEU A 184 -10.61 -20.55 0.33
N GLU A 185 -10.76 -21.75 -0.23
CA GLU A 185 -11.47 -21.99 -1.50
C GLU A 185 -12.99 -21.88 -1.38
N LYS A 186 -13.54 -22.10 -0.18
CA LYS A 186 -14.98 -22.02 0.06
C LYS A 186 -15.50 -20.58 -0.14
N SER A 187 -16.76 -20.48 -0.53
CA SER A 187 -17.44 -19.23 -0.90
C SER A 187 -17.31 -18.12 0.16
N PRO A 188 -17.26 -16.83 -0.25
CA PRO A 188 -17.07 -15.68 0.63
C PRO A 188 -18.13 -15.56 1.75
N GLU A 189 -19.33 -16.10 1.56
CA GLU A 189 -20.38 -16.15 2.59
C GLU A 189 -19.96 -16.93 3.86
N LEU A 190 -19.21 -18.03 3.69
CA LEU A 190 -18.69 -18.83 4.81
C LEU A 190 -17.56 -18.10 5.55
N LEU A 191 -16.89 -17.16 4.87
CA LEU A 191 -15.78 -16.37 5.39
C LEU A 191 -16.24 -15.07 6.05
N ALA A 192 -17.46 -14.60 5.75
CA ALA A 192 -18.03 -13.35 6.25
C ALA A 192 -18.20 -13.30 7.78
N ASN A 193 -18.31 -14.47 8.43
CA ASN A 193 -18.49 -14.58 9.88
C ASN A 193 -17.19 -14.42 10.69
N VAL A 194 -16.02 -14.38 10.03
CA VAL A 194 -14.73 -14.23 10.71
C VAL A 194 -14.36 -12.74 10.79
N PRO A 195 -13.95 -12.22 11.96
CA PRO A 195 -13.46 -10.85 12.06
C PRO A 195 -12.33 -10.58 11.06
N GLN A 196 -12.44 -9.51 10.27
CA GLN A 196 -11.53 -9.22 9.14
C GLN A 196 -10.04 -9.23 9.52
N PHE A 197 -9.69 -8.82 10.74
CA PHE A 197 -8.30 -8.83 11.21
C PHE A 197 -7.74 -10.25 11.41
N ILE A 198 -8.59 -11.19 11.85
CA ILE A 198 -8.26 -12.60 12.00
C ILE A 198 -8.19 -13.24 10.62
N PHE A 199 -9.21 -13.02 9.78
CA PHE A 199 -9.27 -13.58 8.43
C PHE A 199 -8.04 -13.20 7.60
N GLN A 200 -7.67 -11.92 7.58
CA GLN A 200 -6.50 -11.45 6.84
C GLN A 200 -5.21 -12.10 7.35
N SER A 201 -5.05 -12.21 8.67
CA SER A 201 -3.88 -12.85 9.28
C SER A 201 -3.79 -14.33 8.93
N ILE A 202 -4.91 -15.08 9.03
CA ILE A 202 -4.96 -16.49 8.63
C ILE A 202 -4.61 -16.64 7.15
N ARG A 203 -5.24 -15.84 6.28
CA ARG A 203 -4.99 -15.89 4.84
C ARG A 203 -3.52 -15.65 4.50
N ASP A 204 -2.90 -14.64 5.12
CA ASP A 204 -1.50 -14.29 4.85
C ASP A 204 -0.52 -15.32 5.42
N ILE A 205 -0.80 -15.90 6.58
CA ILE A 205 0.01 -16.99 7.15
C ILE A 205 -0.14 -18.26 6.30
N VAL A 206 -1.36 -18.66 5.90
CA VAL A 206 -1.61 -19.83 5.04
C VAL A 206 -0.88 -19.69 3.71
N LYS A 207 -0.96 -18.52 3.07
CA LYS A 207 -0.17 -18.21 1.85
C LYS A 207 1.33 -18.41 2.04
N SER A 208 1.84 -18.07 3.22
CA SER A 208 3.28 -18.13 3.52
C SER A 208 3.74 -19.56 3.79
N ILE A 209 3.04 -20.28 4.67
CA ILE A 209 3.41 -21.66 5.02
C ILE A 209 3.17 -22.63 3.86
N GLY A 210 2.14 -22.40 3.03
CA GLY A 210 1.88 -23.21 1.85
C GLY A 210 2.94 -23.07 0.76
N ARG A 211 3.81 -22.06 0.85
CA ARG A 211 4.99 -21.92 -0.02
C ARG A 211 6.22 -22.69 0.47
N CYS A 212 6.20 -23.24 1.68
CA CYS A 212 7.33 -24.01 2.22
C CYS A 212 7.50 -25.32 1.43
N SER A 213 8.73 -25.63 1.01
CA SER A 213 9.05 -26.80 0.17
C SER A 213 8.52 -28.13 0.72
N LEU A 214 8.42 -28.26 2.05
CA LEU A 214 7.91 -29.44 2.75
C LEU A 214 6.43 -29.76 2.49
N VAL A 215 5.63 -28.74 2.14
CA VAL A 215 4.17 -28.83 1.95
C VAL A 215 3.69 -28.23 0.62
N LEU A 216 4.58 -27.58 -0.15
CA LEU A 216 4.26 -26.84 -1.37
C LEU A 216 3.45 -27.67 -2.37
N TRP A 217 3.92 -28.89 -2.68
CA TRP A 217 3.23 -29.75 -3.63
C TRP A 217 1.79 -30.07 -3.19
N TYR A 218 1.58 -30.42 -1.92
CA TYR A 218 0.24 -30.69 -1.37
C TYR A 218 -0.64 -29.45 -1.27
N SER A 219 -0.02 -28.26 -1.15
CA SER A 219 -0.73 -26.99 -1.09
C SER A 219 -1.20 -26.55 -2.49
N CYS A 220 -0.41 -26.86 -3.52
CA CYS A 220 -0.70 -26.53 -4.91
C CYS A 220 -1.55 -27.58 -5.64
N SER A 221 -1.51 -28.85 -5.21
CA SER A 221 -2.29 -29.94 -5.80
C SER A 221 -3.67 -30.10 -5.15
N PRO A 222 -4.75 -30.20 -5.93
CA PRO A 222 -6.05 -30.59 -5.42
C PRO A 222 -6.03 -31.96 -4.73
N PRO A 223 -6.75 -32.15 -3.61
CA PRO A 223 -6.72 -33.42 -2.87
C PRO A 223 -7.05 -34.67 -3.68
N ASP A 224 -7.96 -34.56 -4.65
CA ASP A 224 -8.38 -35.69 -5.49
C ASP A 224 -7.28 -36.17 -6.46
N THR A 225 -6.23 -35.37 -6.66
CA THR A 225 -5.08 -35.71 -7.52
C THR A 225 -3.96 -36.44 -6.76
N TRP A 226 -4.11 -36.61 -5.45
CA TRP A 226 -3.06 -37.17 -4.62
C TRP A 226 -2.84 -38.66 -4.90
N PRO A 227 -1.58 -39.13 -4.90
CA PRO A 227 -1.27 -40.54 -5.07
C PRO A 227 -1.80 -41.35 -3.89
N THR A 228 -2.18 -42.60 -4.14
CA THR A 228 -2.66 -43.53 -3.09
C THR A 228 -1.57 -43.86 -2.06
N SER A 229 -0.29 -43.69 -2.39
CA SER A 229 0.85 -43.80 -1.48
C SER A 229 1.65 -42.47 -1.39
N PRO A 230 1.65 -41.78 -0.22
CA PRO A 230 2.62 -40.72 0.05
C PRO A 230 4.04 -41.31 0.25
N PRO A 231 5.13 -40.57 -0.02
CA PRO A 231 5.23 -39.16 -0.36
C PRO A 231 5.61 -38.94 -1.84
N SER A 232 5.01 -39.68 -2.79
CA SER A 232 5.28 -39.41 -4.21
C SER A 232 4.78 -38.00 -4.58
N GLN A 233 5.62 -37.21 -5.24
CA GLN A 233 5.28 -35.88 -5.78
C GLN A 233 5.23 -35.97 -7.30
N PRO A 234 4.22 -36.66 -7.88
CA PRO A 234 4.13 -36.74 -9.33
C PRO A 234 3.81 -35.35 -9.92
N PRO A 235 4.17 -35.11 -11.20
CA PRO A 235 3.62 -33.99 -11.94
C PRO A 235 2.08 -34.08 -11.93
N LEU A 236 1.42 -32.92 -11.97
CA LEU A 236 -0.04 -32.89 -11.91
C LEU A 236 -0.62 -33.76 -13.05
N PRO A 237 -1.52 -34.72 -12.77
CA PRO A 237 -2.02 -35.62 -13.81
C PRO A 237 -2.80 -34.84 -14.86
N THR A 238 -2.19 -34.70 -16.03
CA THR A 238 -2.76 -34.04 -17.21
C THR A 238 -4.18 -34.46 -17.59
N PRO A 239 -4.57 -35.75 -17.53
CA PRO A 239 -5.95 -36.14 -17.86
C PRO A 239 -6.98 -35.60 -16.85
N LEU A 240 -6.60 -35.39 -15.58
CA LEU A 240 -7.50 -34.83 -14.57
C LEU A 240 -7.69 -33.32 -14.75
N LEU A 241 -6.76 -32.63 -15.43
CA LEU A 241 -6.88 -31.20 -15.75
C LEU A 241 -7.91 -30.90 -16.85
N GLN A 242 -8.43 -31.92 -17.54
CA GLN A 242 -9.56 -31.77 -18.46
C GLN A 242 -10.88 -31.53 -17.71
N ASP A 243 -10.96 -31.88 -16.43
CA ASP A 243 -12.09 -31.50 -15.57
C ASP A 243 -11.98 -30.02 -15.19
N ILE A 244 -13.02 -29.25 -15.54
CA ILE A 244 -13.08 -27.80 -15.33
C ILE A 244 -13.05 -27.44 -13.84
N ASP A 245 -13.69 -28.23 -12.97
CA ASP A 245 -13.71 -27.94 -11.54
C ASP A 245 -12.36 -28.23 -10.90
N MET A 246 -11.66 -29.25 -11.41
CA MET A 246 -10.27 -29.52 -11.06
C MET A 246 -9.34 -28.37 -11.48
N LEU A 247 -9.47 -27.93 -12.73
CA LEU A 247 -8.69 -26.83 -13.28
C LEU A 247 -8.92 -25.52 -12.50
N ARG A 248 -10.16 -25.23 -12.08
CA ARG A 248 -10.48 -24.08 -11.21
C ARG A 248 -9.78 -24.15 -9.86
N GLN A 249 -9.71 -25.32 -9.23
CA GLN A 249 -8.95 -25.50 -7.98
C GLN A 249 -7.46 -25.24 -8.20
N VAL A 250 -6.89 -25.75 -9.29
CA VAL A 250 -5.48 -25.49 -9.65
C VAL A 250 -5.24 -24.00 -9.88
N ILE A 251 -6.14 -23.30 -10.57
CA ILE A 251 -6.05 -21.84 -10.79
C ILE A 251 -6.12 -21.08 -9.47
N PHE A 252 -7.02 -21.46 -8.57
CA PHE A 252 -7.12 -20.83 -7.26
C PHE A 252 -5.80 -20.99 -6.47
N ARG A 253 -5.27 -22.21 -6.40
CA ARG A 253 -4.05 -22.54 -5.65
C ARG A 253 -2.82 -21.83 -6.24
N THR A 254 -2.64 -21.88 -7.56
CA THR A 254 -1.56 -21.17 -8.25
C THR A 254 -1.68 -19.65 -8.11
N SER A 255 -2.90 -19.10 -8.08
CA SER A 255 -3.13 -17.67 -7.80
C SER A 255 -2.89 -17.29 -6.34
N LEU A 256 -3.14 -18.22 -5.40
CA LEU A 256 -2.96 -18.02 -3.98
C LEU A 256 -1.48 -18.03 -3.58
N PHE A 257 -0.73 -19.02 -4.09
CA PHE A 257 0.67 -19.25 -3.72
C PHE A 257 1.66 -18.64 -4.70
N GLY A 258 1.27 -18.45 -5.96
CA GLY A 258 2.18 -18.11 -7.05
C GLY A 258 3.14 -19.25 -7.36
N TRP A 259 4.40 -18.90 -7.63
CA TRP A 259 5.48 -19.85 -7.90
C TRP A 259 6.73 -19.51 -7.07
N THR A 260 7.58 -20.51 -6.84
CA THR A 260 8.77 -20.43 -5.97
C THR A 260 10.08 -20.64 -6.74
N SER A 261 10.02 -21.27 -7.91
CA SER A 261 11.17 -21.53 -8.77
C SER A 261 10.77 -21.42 -10.25
N ARG A 262 11.79 -21.25 -11.11
CA ARG A 262 11.65 -21.38 -12.56
C ARG A 262 11.06 -22.72 -12.97
N THR A 263 11.50 -23.81 -12.34
CA THR A 263 11.02 -25.16 -12.67
C THR A 263 9.53 -25.31 -12.39
N GLN A 264 9.05 -24.81 -11.25
CA GLN A 264 7.63 -24.85 -10.91
C GLN A 264 6.78 -24.04 -11.90
N PHE A 265 7.29 -22.88 -12.34
CA PHE A 265 6.65 -22.08 -13.37
C PHE A 265 6.54 -22.85 -14.69
N GLU A 266 7.65 -23.42 -15.18
CA GLU A 266 7.70 -24.17 -16.44
C GLU A 266 6.82 -25.43 -16.40
N GLU A 267 6.81 -26.16 -15.28
CA GLU A 267 5.93 -27.32 -15.07
C GLU A 267 4.45 -26.91 -15.14
N THR A 268 4.06 -25.84 -14.42
CA THR A 268 2.69 -25.33 -14.43
C THR A 268 2.29 -24.84 -15.81
N TRP A 269 3.19 -24.13 -16.50
CA TRP A 269 3.01 -23.68 -17.88
C TRP A 269 2.74 -24.87 -18.81
N MET A 270 3.60 -25.90 -18.77
CA MET A 270 3.44 -27.10 -19.61
C MET A 270 2.15 -27.85 -19.32
N SER A 271 1.75 -27.99 -18.05
CA SER A 271 0.47 -28.60 -17.67
C SER A 271 -0.75 -27.84 -18.20
N LEU A 272 -0.68 -26.51 -18.27
CA LEU A 272 -1.76 -25.70 -18.85
C LEU A 272 -1.77 -25.78 -20.39
N LEU A 273 -0.60 -25.83 -21.04
CA LEU A 273 -0.50 -26.01 -22.49
C LEU A 273 -1.09 -27.35 -22.95
N THR A 274 -0.92 -28.41 -22.16
CA THR A 274 -1.54 -29.70 -22.47
C THR A 274 -3.06 -29.66 -22.44
N VAL A 275 -3.68 -28.83 -21.59
CA VAL A 275 -5.13 -28.60 -21.65
C VAL A 275 -5.51 -27.88 -22.94
N LEU A 276 -4.77 -26.82 -23.31
CA LEU A 276 -5.00 -26.07 -24.56
C LEU A 276 -4.83 -26.92 -25.83
N SER A 277 -4.02 -27.98 -25.78
CA SER A 277 -3.79 -28.88 -26.91
C SER A 277 -4.98 -29.81 -27.20
N ALA A 278 -5.99 -29.83 -26.34
CA ALA A 278 -7.22 -30.56 -26.61
C ALA A 278 -7.95 -29.93 -27.80
N SER A 279 -7.97 -30.64 -28.92
CA SER A 279 -8.68 -30.25 -30.14
C SER A 279 -9.85 -31.21 -30.42
N PRO A 280 -11.03 -30.71 -30.78
CA PRO A 280 -12.14 -31.58 -31.17
C PRO A 280 -11.78 -32.39 -32.41
N SER A 281 -12.09 -33.68 -32.40
CA SER A 281 -12.00 -34.54 -33.58
C SER A 281 -13.13 -34.19 -34.56
N PRO A 282 -12.99 -34.46 -35.87
CA PRO A 282 -14.06 -34.19 -36.84
C PRO A 282 -15.36 -34.97 -36.57
N ASP A 283 -15.29 -36.04 -35.76
CA ASP A 283 -16.43 -36.87 -35.35
C ASP A 283 -16.94 -36.53 -33.93
N SER A 284 -16.40 -35.51 -33.26
CA SER A 284 -16.79 -35.14 -31.89
C SER A 284 -18.23 -34.62 -31.83
N GLU A 285 -18.96 -35.03 -30.80
CA GLU A 285 -20.31 -34.51 -30.55
C GLU A 285 -20.27 -33.02 -30.16
N GLN A 286 -21.34 -32.27 -30.44
CA GLN A 286 -21.39 -30.83 -30.16
C GLN A 286 -21.13 -30.51 -28.67
N ASP A 287 -21.62 -31.35 -27.77
CA ASP A 287 -21.42 -31.18 -26.32
C ASP A 287 -19.96 -31.39 -25.92
N GLU A 288 -19.25 -32.33 -26.56
CA GLU A 288 -17.82 -32.58 -26.35
C GLU A 288 -16.99 -31.40 -26.87
N VAL A 289 -17.32 -30.86 -28.05
CA VAL A 289 -16.69 -29.65 -28.60
C VAL A 289 -16.87 -28.47 -27.63
N GLN A 290 -18.07 -28.28 -27.07
CA GLN A 290 -18.32 -27.20 -26.12
C GLN A 290 -17.53 -27.37 -24.82
N ALA A 291 -17.44 -28.59 -24.28
CA ALA A 291 -16.66 -28.89 -23.08
C ALA A 291 -15.17 -28.61 -23.27
N ILE A 292 -14.59 -29.04 -24.41
CA ILE A 292 -13.19 -28.75 -24.77
C ILE A 292 -12.94 -27.25 -24.85
N MET A 293 -13.84 -26.50 -25.53
CA MET A 293 -13.69 -25.05 -25.67
C MET A 293 -13.83 -24.31 -24.33
N GLN A 294 -14.68 -24.80 -23.44
CA GLN A 294 -14.79 -24.29 -22.08
C GLN A 294 -13.53 -24.57 -21.25
N GLY A 295 -12.95 -25.78 -21.36
CA GLY A 295 -11.65 -26.11 -20.78
C GLY A 295 -10.54 -25.18 -21.27
N ASN A 296 -10.48 -24.94 -22.58
CA ASN A 296 -9.54 -24.01 -23.20
C ASN A 296 -9.70 -22.57 -22.68
N SER A 297 -10.94 -22.10 -22.52
CA SER A 297 -11.24 -20.77 -21.97
C SER A 297 -10.69 -20.62 -20.55
N VAL A 298 -10.92 -21.61 -19.68
CA VAL A 298 -10.41 -21.61 -18.30
C VAL A 298 -8.88 -21.76 -18.26
N ALA A 299 -8.29 -22.54 -19.16
CA ALA A 299 -6.84 -22.67 -19.29
C ALA A 299 -6.17 -21.36 -19.76
N VAL A 300 -6.79 -20.62 -20.69
CA VAL A 300 -6.33 -19.27 -21.09
C VAL A 300 -6.35 -18.32 -19.90
N GLN A 301 -7.39 -18.35 -19.07
CA GLN A 301 -7.47 -17.57 -17.83
C GLN A 301 -6.35 -17.94 -16.85
N ALA A 302 -6.06 -19.24 -16.70
CA ALA A 302 -4.97 -19.75 -15.86
C ALA A 302 -3.60 -19.22 -16.30
N ILE A 303 -3.32 -19.33 -17.60
CA ILE A 303 -2.06 -18.90 -18.20
C ILE A 303 -1.90 -17.38 -18.06
N THR A 304 -2.97 -16.62 -18.28
CA THR A 304 -2.97 -15.17 -18.08
C THR A 304 -2.64 -14.82 -16.63
N SER A 305 -3.25 -15.50 -15.65
CA SER A 305 -2.94 -15.32 -14.23
C SER A 305 -1.48 -15.63 -13.90
N LEU A 306 -0.94 -16.73 -14.43
CA LEU A 306 0.46 -17.14 -14.25
C LEU A 306 1.44 -16.09 -14.81
N LEU A 307 1.16 -15.54 -15.99
CA LEU A 307 1.98 -14.49 -16.60
C LEU A 307 1.86 -13.16 -15.84
N VAL A 308 0.66 -12.77 -15.37
CA VAL A 308 0.49 -11.55 -14.56
C VAL A 308 1.30 -11.62 -13.26
N GLN A 309 1.54 -12.81 -12.70
CA GLN A 309 2.40 -12.96 -11.51
C GLN A 309 3.86 -12.57 -11.75
N THR A 310 4.31 -12.48 -13.01
CA THR A 310 5.67 -12.01 -13.34
C THR A 310 5.80 -10.51 -13.10
N LEU A 311 4.68 -9.76 -13.11
CA LEU A 311 4.63 -8.34 -12.75
C LEU A 311 4.71 -8.09 -11.24
N LEU A 312 4.75 -9.12 -10.38
CA LEU A 312 4.86 -8.93 -8.94
C LEU A 312 6.28 -8.49 -8.56
N LEU A 313 6.39 -7.35 -7.87
CA LEU A 313 7.65 -6.86 -7.31
C LEU A 313 7.54 -6.73 -5.78
N PRO A 314 8.61 -7.01 -5.01
CA PRO A 314 9.98 -7.17 -5.47
C PRO A 314 10.32 -8.54 -6.05
N THR A 315 9.63 -9.61 -5.62
CA THR A 315 9.90 -10.99 -6.06
C THR A 315 8.78 -11.45 -7.01
N PRO A 316 9.06 -11.65 -8.31
CA PRO A 316 8.11 -12.23 -9.25
C PRO A 316 7.58 -13.57 -8.74
N GLY A 317 6.30 -13.84 -8.95
CA GLY A 317 5.68 -15.09 -8.51
C GLY A 317 5.36 -15.18 -7.02
N HIS A 318 5.57 -14.13 -6.21
CA HIS A 318 5.32 -14.16 -4.76
C HIS A 318 4.15 -13.24 -4.33
N PRO A 319 2.90 -13.72 -4.24
CA PRO A 319 1.73 -12.87 -4.02
C PRO A 319 1.60 -12.24 -2.62
N ASN A 320 2.31 -12.78 -1.61
CA ASN A 320 2.22 -12.27 -0.23
C ASN A 320 3.24 -11.16 0.10
N THR A 321 4.40 -11.14 -0.54
CA THR A 321 5.42 -10.07 -0.39
C THR A 321 5.38 -9.08 -1.54
N GLY A 322 4.94 -9.52 -2.72
CA GLY A 322 4.89 -8.71 -3.92
C GLY A 322 3.60 -7.90 -4.09
N CYS A 323 3.72 -6.77 -4.76
CA CYS A 323 2.62 -6.00 -5.32
C CYS A 323 2.76 -5.98 -6.85
N LEU A 324 1.64 -5.93 -7.57
CA LEU A 324 1.68 -5.76 -9.02
C LEU A 324 2.34 -4.44 -9.36
N LEU A 325 3.37 -4.50 -10.20
CA LEU A 325 4.10 -3.35 -10.72
C LEU A 325 3.13 -2.34 -11.31
N HIS A 326 3.15 -1.11 -10.80
CA HIS A 326 2.36 -0.03 -11.35
C HIS A 326 3.29 1.07 -11.85
N SER A 327 3.22 1.36 -13.16
CA SER A 327 3.85 2.55 -13.73
C SER A 327 2.80 3.62 -13.96
N SER A 328 2.99 4.78 -13.33
CA SER A 328 2.03 5.87 -13.40
C SER A 328 2.11 6.59 -14.75
N ARG A 329 0.96 7.07 -15.26
CA ARG A 329 0.90 7.94 -16.45
C ARG A 329 1.42 9.35 -16.16
N ASP A 330 1.38 9.72 -14.88
CA ASP A 330 1.71 11.03 -14.38
C ASP A 330 3.22 11.14 -14.18
N LYS A 331 3.89 11.92 -15.03
CA LYS A 331 5.35 12.14 -14.92
C LYS A 331 5.71 12.84 -13.60
N THR A 332 6.92 12.56 -13.11
CA THR A 332 7.49 13.24 -11.95
C THR A 332 7.69 14.72 -12.27
N LEU A 333 7.04 15.59 -11.49
CA LEU A 333 7.16 17.03 -11.65
C LEU A 333 8.52 17.51 -11.10
N VAL A 334 9.23 18.32 -11.87
CA VAL A 334 10.43 19.03 -11.40
C VAL A 334 9.98 20.25 -10.61
N LEU A 335 10.07 20.17 -9.28
CA LEU A 335 9.69 21.27 -8.42
C LEU A 335 10.81 22.31 -8.34
N PRO A 336 10.49 23.61 -8.21
CA PRO A 336 11.48 24.66 -8.00
C PRO A 336 12.37 24.38 -6.78
N SER A 337 13.68 24.55 -6.94
CA SER A 337 14.69 24.23 -5.91
C SER A 337 14.53 25.00 -4.60
N GLN A 338 13.85 26.15 -4.63
CA GLN A 338 13.64 27.01 -3.47
C GLN A 338 12.69 26.40 -2.43
N TRP A 339 11.67 25.66 -2.87
CA TRP A 339 10.60 25.14 -2.02
C TRP A 339 10.28 23.66 -2.22
N GLY A 340 10.62 23.08 -3.38
CA GLY A 340 10.38 21.68 -3.71
C GLY A 340 10.92 20.72 -2.65
N PRO A 341 12.23 20.77 -2.31
CA PRO A 341 12.82 19.89 -1.29
C PRO A 341 12.23 20.10 0.11
N LYS A 342 11.80 21.32 0.44
CA LYS A 342 11.15 21.63 1.72
C LYS A 342 9.76 21.00 1.81
N LEU A 343 8.95 21.17 0.76
CA LEU A 343 7.63 20.54 0.66
C LEU A 343 7.76 19.02 0.72
N GLU A 344 8.71 18.43 -0.01
CA GLU A 344 8.98 17.00 0.03
C GLU A 344 9.30 16.51 1.44
N GLY A 345 10.24 17.16 2.13
CA GLY A 345 10.58 16.82 3.52
C GLY A 345 9.41 16.92 4.50
N VAL A 346 8.55 17.93 4.36
CA VAL A 346 7.36 18.10 5.22
C VAL A 346 6.28 17.06 4.92
N VAL A 347 6.02 16.78 3.64
CA VAL A 347 5.06 15.75 3.23
C VAL A 347 5.54 14.35 3.61
N ASP A 348 6.85 14.08 3.52
CA ASP A 348 7.44 12.84 4.00
C ASP A 348 7.30 12.70 5.51
N LYS A 349 7.51 13.79 6.26
CA LYS A 349 7.29 13.76 7.71
C LYS A 349 5.83 13.44 8.06
N LEU A 350 4.88 14.01 7.32
CA LEU A 350 3.46 13.70 7.46
C LEU A 350 3.17 12.23 7.12
N TYR A 351 3.72 11.73 6.01
CA TYR A 351 3.57 10.34 5.57
C TYR A 351 4.03 9.36 6.65
N TRP A 352 5.27 9.53 7.14
CA TRP A 352 5.85 8.65 8.15
C TRP A 352 5.08 8.72 9.47
N LYS A 353 4.61 9.90 9.86
CA LYS A 353 3.80 10.05 11.07
C LYS A 353 2.46 9.35 10.95
N LEU A 354 1.76 9.53 9.82
CA LEU A 354 0.50 8.83 9.56
C LEU A 354 0.72 7.30 9.59
N LYS A 355 1.78 6.82 8.95
CA LYS A 355 2.13 5.40 8.89
C LYS A 355 2.40 4.81 10.28
N GLU A 356 3.14 5.53 11.13
CA GLU A 356 3.35 5.17 12.54
C GLU A 356 2.00 5.04 13.28
N CYS A 357 1.12 6.02 13.14
CA CYS A 357 -0.19 6.01 13.79
C CYS A 357 -1.12 4.91 13.26
N GLN A 358 -1.04 4.57 11.97
CA GLN A 358 -1.82 3.51 11.33
C GLN A 358 -1.53 2.11 11.86
N ARG A 359 -0.33 1.89 12.42
CA ARG A 359 0.01 0.63 13.09
C ARG A 359 -0.77 0.43 14.39
N MET A 360 -1.14 1.53 15.05
CA MET A 360 -1.87 1.51 16.33
C MET A 360 -3.37 1.74 16.15
N THR A 361 -3.77 2.40 15.04
CA THR A 361 -5.16 2.78 14.78
C THR A 361 -5.54 2.44 13.35
N ARG A 362 -6.66 1.72 13.19
CA ARG A 362 -7.23 1.48 11.85
C ARG A 362 -7.82 2.77 11.32
N THR A 363 -7.31 3.22 10.18
CA THR A 363 -7.80 4.42 9.51
C THR A 363 -7.93 4.16 8.00
N SER A 364 -8.90 4.81 7.37
CA SER A 364 -9.06 4.81 5.90
C SER A 364 -8.21 5.90 5.23
N VAL A 365 -7.45 6.68 6.01
CA VAL A 365 -6.66 7.81 5.51
C VAL A 365 -5.50 7.28 4.66
N ARG A 366 -5.37 7.74 3.42
CA ARG A 366 -4.22 7.40 2.58
C ARG A 366 -3.52 8.68 2.15
N ILE A 367 -2.23 8.76 2.48
CA ILE A 367 -1.33 9.79 1.98
C ILE A 367 -0.17 9.07 1.31
N CYS A 368 0.08 9.41 0.05
CA CYS A 368 1.26 8.95 -0.69
C CYS A 368 2.40 9.96 -0.54
N HIS A 369 3.63 9.53 -0.82
CA HIS A 369 4.76 10.46 -1.01
C HIS A 369 4.45 11.48 -2.11
N LEU A 370 5.25 12.54 -2.17
CA LEU A 370 5.02 13.62 -3.12
C LEU A 370 5.14 13.15 -4.57
N HIS A 371 6.17 12.35 -4.87
CA HIS A 371 6.49 11.87 -6.22
C HIS A 371 6.05 10.42 -6.50
N HIS A 372 5.93 9.57 -5.46
CA HIS A 372 5.47 8.19 -5.63
C HIS A 372 3.94 8.11 -5.45
N ARG A 373 3.20 8.27 -6.55
CA ARG A 373 1.73 8.25 -6.58
C ARG A 373 1.24 7.19 -7.55
N SER A 374 0.16 6.51 -7.20
CA SER A 374 -0.60 5.71 -8.15
C SER A 374 -1.53 6.59 -8.96
N ASN A 375 -1.89 6.14 -10.16
CA ASN A 375 -2.98 6.75 -10.93
C ASN A 375 -4.26 6.80 -10.08
N ILE A 376 -5.03 7.87 -10.23
CA ILE A 376 -6.19 8.16 -9.39
C ILE A 376 -7.30 7.12 -9.57
N ASP A 377 -7.45 6.58 -10.79
CA ASP A 377 -8.36 5.48 -11.13
C ASP A 377 -8.11 4.20 -10.31
N ARG A 378 -6.90 4.01 -9.77
CA ARG A 378 -6.50 2.78 -9.07
C ARG A 378 -6.64 2.83 -7.55
N LEU A 379 -7.04 3.97 -6.98
CA LEU A 379 -7.07 4.14 -5.52
C LEU A 379 -8.03 3.19 -4.79
N HIS A 380 -9.11 2.77 -5.45
CA HIS A 380 -10.08 1.83 -4.89
C HIS A 380 -9.51 0.41 -4.73
N ASN A 381 -8.59 -0.03 -5.60
CA ASN A 381 -8.00 -1.37 -5.59
C ASN A 381 -6.53 -1.36 -6.08
N SER A 382 -5.62 -0.80 -5.30
CA SER A 382 -4.20 -0.65 -5.70
C SER A 382 -3.48 -1.97 -5.98
N CYS A 383 -3.90 -3.07 -5.35
CA CYS A 383 -3.25 -4.38 -5.45
C CYS A 383 -3.84 -5.30 -6.54
N ARG A 384 -4.88 -4.86 -7.28
CA ARG A 384 -5.48 -5.65 -8.35
C ARG A 384 -4.97 -5.20 -9.72
N TYR A 385 -4.96 -6.13 -10.67
CA TYR A 385 -4.72 -5.79 -12.07
C TYR A 385 -5.90 -4.97 -12.62
N GLY A 386 -5.61 -4.01 -13.52
CA GLY A 386 -6.63 -3.18 -14.17
C GLY A 386 -6.07 -2.44 -15.38
N TYR A 387 -6.92 -1.81 -16.19
CA TYR A 387 -6.52 -1.25 -17.48
C TYR A 387 -5.41 -0.19 -17.42
N GLY A 388 -5.29 0.56 -16.32
CA GLY A 388 -4.24 1.55 -16.11
C GLY A 388 -3.00 1.04 -15.36
N GLN A 389 -2.62 -0.24 -15.52
CA GLN A 389 -1.50 -0.86 -14.80
C GLN A 389 -0.16 -0.24 -15.13
N VAL A 390 0.14 -0.03 -16.40
CA VAL A 390 1.39 0.57 -16.89
C VAL A 390 1.09 1.75 -17.80
N SER A 391 2.01 2.71 -17.86
CA SER A 391 1.89 3.91 -18.68
C SER A 391 2.31 3.66 -20.13
N VAL A 392 1.95 4.57 -21.05
CA VAL A 392 2.49 4.54 -22.42
C VAL A 392 4.00 4.70 -22.40
N ASP A 393 4.55 5.51 -21.50
CA ASP A 393 6.00 5.68 -21.32
C ASP A 393 6.71 4.36 -20.99
N PHE A 394 6.13 3.54 -20.11
CA PHE A 394 6.60 2.18 -19.80
C PHE A 394 6.59 1.28 -21.05
N LEU A 395 5.48 1.27 -21.78
CA LEU A 395 5.32 0.40 -22.96
C LEU A 395 6.22 0.83 -24.12
N LYS A 396 6.37 2.14 -24.35
CA LYS A 396 7.32 2.68 -25.33
C LYS A 396 8.75 2.29 -24.97
N THR A 397 9.13 2.43 -23.70
CA THR A 397 10.43 1.96 -23.20
C THR A 397 10.65 0.47 -23.49
N ALA A 398 9.62 -0.35 -23.31
CA ALA A 398 9.70 -1.80 -23.55
C ALA A 398 10.08 -2.14 -24.99
N VAL A 399 9.54 -1.41 -25.97
CA VAL A 399 9.75 -1.67 -27.41
C VAL A 399 10.92 -0.91 -28.03
N MET A 400 11.65 -0.12 -27.25
CA MET A 400 12.84 0.60 -27.71
C MET A 400 14.03 -0.33 -27.91
N SER A 401 14.83 -0.07 -28.94
CA SER A 401 16.10 -0.77 -29.16
C SER A 401 17.12 -0.43 -28.06
N VAL A 402 18.17 -1.25 -27.92
CA VAL A 402 19.23 -1.00 -26.93
C VAL A 402 19.91 0.35 -27.17
N GLU A 403 20.07 0.76 -28.43
CA GLU A 403 20.66 2.05 -28.80
C GLU A 403 19.74 3.22 -28.44
N GLU A 404 18.44 3.11 -28.74
CA GLU A 404 17.43 4.13 -28.42
C GLU A 404 17.32 4.35 -26.90
N ARG A 405 17.43 3.27 -26.10
CA ARG A 405 17.41 3.35 -24.63
C ARG A 405 18.64 4.05 -24.06
N ALA A 406 19.79 4.02 -24.75
CA ALA A 406 21.00 4.68 -24.29
C ALA A 406 20.93 6.21 -24.45
N THR A 407 20.15 6.70 -25.42
CA THR A 407 20.07 8.12 -25.77
C THR A 407 18.82 8.82 -25.23
N SER A 408 17.84 8.06 -24.75
CA SER A 408 16.51 8.58 -24.37
C SER A 408 16.26 8.45 -22.87
N THR A 409 15.27 9.18 -22.36
CA THR A 409 14.77 8.97 -21.00
C THR A 409 14.04 7.63 -20.91
N VAL A 410 14.52 6.74 -20.06
CA VAL A 410 13.99 5.38 -19.89
C VAL A 410 13.11 5.32 -18.65
N ASN A 411 11.99 4.62 -18.75
CA ASN A 411 11.12 4.39 -17.61
C ASN A 411 11.81 3.47 -16.56
N PRO A 412 11.99 3.92 -15.30
CA PRO A 412 12.71 3.15 -14.28
C PRO A 412 11.96 1.88 -13.84
N ASP A 413 10.63 1.90 -13.87
CA ASP A 413 9.80 0.76 -13.46
C ASP A 413 10.00 -0.44 -14.41
N TYR A 414 10.15 -0.16 -15.71
CA TYR A 414 10.44 -1.18 -16.72
C TYR A 414 11.81 -1.82 -16.51
N LEU A 415 12.84 -1.01 -16.23
CA LEU A 415 14.19 -1.51 -15.98
C LEU A 415 14.24 -2.41 -14.74
N GLU A 416 13.54 -2.02 -13.67
CA GLU A 416 13.46 -2.82 -12.45
C GLU A 416 12.73 -4.14 -12.70
N HIS A 417 11.62 -4.12 -13.44
CA HIS A 417 10.93 -5.35 -13.84
C HIS A 417 11.83 -6.26 -14.68
N GLN A 418 12.49 -5.73 -15.71
CA GLN A 418 13.36 -6.51 -16.59
C GLN A 418 14.53 -7.13 -15.80
N LYS A 419 15.12 -6.39 -14.87
CA LYS A 419 16.15 -6.91 -13.96
C LYS A 419 15.63 -8.11 -13.16
N ARG A 420 14.45 -8.01 -12.55
CA ARG A 420 13.88 -9.08 -11.72
C ARG A 420 13.47 -10.32 -12.51
N ILE A 421 12.96 -10.14 -13.72
CA ILE A 421 12.71 -11.27 -14.63
C ILE A 421 14.03 -11.95 -15.00
N SER A 422 15.07 -11.19 -15.34
CA SER A 422 16.39 -11.77 -15.66
C SER A 422 17.01 -12.54 -14.48
N GLU A 423 16.83 -12.05 -13.24
CA GLU A 423 17.28 -12.73 -12.02
C GLU A 423 16.52 -14.04 -11.76
N SER A 424 15.25 -14.14 -12.17
CA SER A 424 14.48 -15.39 -12.08
C SER A 424 14.82 -16.40 -13.18
N GLY A 425 15.50 -15.96 -14.24
CA GLY A 425 15.92 -16.80 -15.37
C GLY A 425 14.76 -17.28 -16.25
N LEU A 426 13.59 -16.65 -16.17
CA LEU A 426 12.42 -16.95 -17.00
C LEU A 426 12.57 -16.36 -18.41
N ASP A 427 12.22 -17.17 -19.41
CA ASP A 427 12.09 -16.72 -20.79
C ASP A 427 10.63 -16.38 -21.11
N LEU A 428 10.23 -15.16 -20.77
CA LEU A 428 8.87 -14.69 -21.05
C LEU A 428 8.61 -14.50 -22.55
N GLN A 429 9.64 -14.26 -23.35
CA GLN A 429 9.47 -13.94 -24.76
C GLN A 429 8.97 -15.16 -25.54
N SER A 430 9.48 -16.36 -25.25
CA SER A 430 8.97 -17.59 -25.86
C SER A 430 7.53 -17.91 -25.43
N CYS A 431 7.18 -17.68 -24.16
CA CYS A 431 5.80 -17.82 -23.68
C CYS A 431 4.84 -16.88 -24.43
N LEU A 432 5.22 -15.61 -24.58
CA LEU A 432 4.42 -14.62 -25.30
C LEU A 432 4.28 -15.00 -26.77
N GLN A 433 5.38 -15.28 -27.46
CA GLN A 433 5.36 -15.63 -28.88
C GLN A 433 4.45 -16.84 -29.16
N PHE A 434 4.54 -17.89 -28.34
CA PHE A 434 3.66 -19.05 -28.43
C PHE A 434 2.17 -18.66 -28.36
N LEU A 435 1.79 -17.79 -27.42
CA LEU A 435 0.39 -17.36 -27.27
C LEU A 435 -0.07 -16.51 -28.44
N LEU A 436 0.76 -15.61 -28.96
CA LEU A 436 0.42 -14.79 -30.12
C LEU A 436 0.17 -15.67 -31.35
N ASP A 437 1.01 -16.70 -31.57
CA ASP A 437 0.84 -17.65 -32.68
C ASP A 437 -0.44 -18.49 -32.50
N LEU A 438 -0.71 -18.96 -31.28
CA LEU A 438 -1.91 -19.73 -30.96
C LEU A 438 -3.19 -18.90 -31.14
N TYR A 439 -3.21 -17.68 -30.60
CA TYR A 439 -4.35 -16.78 -30.73
C TYR A 439 -4.60 -16.39 -32.18
N SER A 440 -3.55 -16.15 -32.96
CA SER A 440 -3.65 -15.91 -34.40
C SER A 440 -4.32 -17.05 -35.15
N GLN A 441 -4.09 -18.31 -34.73
CA GLN A 441 -4.74 -19.46 -35.34
C GLN A 441 -6.21 -19.54 -34.94
N TRP A 442 -6.51 -19.33 -33.65
CA TRP A 442 -7.87 -19.45 -33.10
C TRP A 442 -8.82 -18.33 -33.52
N THR A 443 -8.30 -17.15 -33.86
CA THR A 443 -9.12 -16.02 -34.32
C THR A 443 -9.31 -15.98 -35.84
N GLN A 444 -8.75 -16.94 -36.58
CA GLN A 444 -9.02 -17.03 -38.02
C GLN A 444 -10.49 -17.36 -38.27
N PRO A 445 -11.12 -16.77 -39.30
CA PRO A 445 -12.55 -16.96 -39.59
C PRO A 445 -12.94 -18.40 -39.94
N LYS A 446 -11.96 -19.27 -40.23
CA LYS A 446 -12.16 -20.71 -40.51
C LYS A 446 -12.24 -21.56 -39.25
N VAL A 447 -11.74 -21.06 -38.13
CA VAL A 447 -11.69 -21.78 -36.85
C VAL A 447 -12.90 -21.35 -36.04
N ASN A 448 -13.90 -22.21 -35.94
CA ASN A 448 -15.13 -21.93 -35.19
C ASN A 448 -14.86 -22.04 -33.68
N VAL A 449 -14.32 -20.98 -33.08
CA VAL A 449 -14.18 -20.86 -31.62
C VAL A 449 -15.49 -20.40 -30.97
N THR A 450 -15.74 -20.81 -29.74
CA THR A 450 -16.89 -20.33 -28.96
C THR A 450 -16.71 -18.88 -28.55
N LEU A 451 -17.81 -18.17 -28.30
CA LEU A 451 -17.78 -16.80 -27.80
C LEU A 451 -17.04 -16.66 -26.45
N SER A 452 -17.17 -17.67 -25.58
CA SER A 452 -16.47 -17.70 -24.28
C SER A 452 -14.95 -17.76 -24.45
N LEU A 453 -14.47 -18.59 -25.38
CA LEU A 453 -13.05 -18.69 -25.68
C LEU A 453 -12.55 -17.44 -26.37
N LEU A 454 -13.28 -16.90 -27.36
CA LEU A 454 -12.92 -15.65 -28.03
C LEU A 454 -12.79 -14.49 -27.04
N LEU A 455 -13.74 -14.37 -26.11
CA LEU A 455 -13.69 -13.36 -25.05
C LEU A 455 -12.44 -13.47 -24.18
N GLU A 456 -12.11 -14.69 -23.73
CA GLU A 456 -10.93 -14.91 -22.91
C GLU A 456 -9.61 -14.75 -23.69
N ILE A 457 -9.58 -15.05 -24.99
CA ILE A 457 -8.43 -14.74 -25.87
C ILE A 457 -8.20 -13.22 -25.90
N VAL A 458 -9.23 -12.43 -26.20
CA VAL A 458 -9.09 -10.97 -26.28
C VAL A 458 -8.73 -10.38 -24.91
N ARG A 459 -9.35 -10.85 -23.84
CA ARG A 459 -9.05 -10.43 -22.46
C ARG A 459 -7.61 -10.78 -22.04
N SER A 460 -7.17 -11.99 -22.33
CA SER A 460 -5.78 -12.45 -22.13
C SER A 460 -4.83 -11.53 -22.87
N THR A 461 -5.10 -11.28 -24.16
CA THR A 461 -4.25 -10.46 -25.03
C THR A 461 -4.10 -9.03 -24.49
N VAL A 462 -5.19 -8.38 -24.06
CA VAL A 462 -5.15 -7.06 -23.41
C VAL A 462 -4.28 -7.10 -22.15
N THR A 463 -4.37 -8.18 -21.38
CA THR A 463 -3.65 -8.33 -20.12
C THR A 463 -2.15 -8.56 -20.33
N ILE A 464 -1.77 -9.50 -21.19
CA ILE A 464 -0.36 -9.82 -21.47
C ILE A 464 0.34 -8.75 -22.31
N SER A 465 -0.39 -7.82 -22.93
CA SER A 465 0.22 -6.70 -23.65
C SER A 465 1.04 -5.75 -22.76
N ASP A 466 0.91 -5.84 -21.42
CA ASP A 466 1.84 -5.21 -20.47
C ASP A 466 3.25 -5.82 -20.48
N LEU A 467 3.39 -7.06 -20.99
CA LEU A 467 4.63 -7.83 -21.01
C LEU A 467 5.34 -7.79 -22.38
N PHE A 468 4.70 -7.23 -23.41
CA PHE A 468 5.26 -7.14 -24.75
C PHE A 468 6.57 -6.36 -24.76
N SER A 469 7.56 -6.90 -25.46
CA SER A 469 8.90 -6.31 -25.57
C SER A 469 9.27 -5.94 -27.01
N GLU A 470 8.40 -6.22 -27.99
CA GLU A 470 8.64 -5.94 -29.40
C GLU A 470 7.54 -5.10 -30.03
N ARG A 471 7.91 -4.23 -30.98
CA ARG A 471 6.95 -3.41 -31.75
C ARG A 471 6.00 -4.27 -32.60
N SER A 472 6.50 -5.39 -33.11
CA SER A 472 5.74 -6.40 -33.88
C SER A 472 4.52 -6.92 -33.10
N HIS A 473 4.66 -7.14 -31.79
CA HIS A 473 3.57 -7.62 -30.94
C HIS A 473 2.43 -6.61 -30.83
N PHE A 474 2.74 -5.31 -30.75
CA PHE A 474 1.72 -4.25 -30.74
C PHE A 474 1.09 -4.04 -32.11
N ALA A 475 1.84 -4.17 -33.20
CA ALA A 475 1.28 -4.13 -34.55
C ALA A 475 0.28 -5.29 -34.75
N TRP A 476 0.67 -6.50 -34.38
CA TRP A 476 -0.20 -7.68 -34.37
C TRP A 476 -1.47 -7.46 -33.53
N LEU A 477 -1.33 -6.90 -32.32
CA LEU A 477 -2.46 -6.63 -31.42
C LEU A 477 -3.47 -5.67 -32.08
N LEU A 478 -2.95 -4.60 -32.70
CA LEU A 478 -3.78 -3.61 -33.37
C LEU A 478 -4.55 -4.25 -34.53
N ASP A 479 -3.86 -5.00 -35.38
CA ASP A 479 -4.45 -5.63 -36.57
C ASP A 479 -5.52 -6.64 -36.16
N LEU A 480 -5.21 -7.53 -35.22
CA LEU A 480 -6.13 -8.55 -34.71
C LEU A 480 -7.41 -7.92 -34.14
N CYS A 481 -7.29 -6.94 -33.24
CA CYS A 481 -8.45 -6.36 -32.58
C CYS A 481 -9.27 -5.47 -33.51
N LEU A 482 -8.65 -4.78 -34.47
CA LEU A 482 -9.38 -3.99 -35.48
C LEU A 482 -10.10 -4.88 -36.50
N GLU A 483 -9.55 -6.05 -36.84
CA GLU A 483 -10.25 -7.04 -37.67
C GLU A 483 -11.45 -7.65 -36.93
N LEU A 484 -11.26 -8.07 -35.68
CA LEU A 484 -12.34 -8.58 -34.84
C LEU A 484 -13.45 -7.55 -34.63
N SER A 485 -13.11 -6.28 -34.36
CA SER A 485 -14.09 -5.21 -34.18
C SER A 485 -14.92 -4.91 -35.44
N ASN A 486 -14.40 -5.22 -36.63
CA ASN A 486 -15.13 -5.00 -37.88
C ASN A 486 -16.04 -6.19 -38.24
N ASN A 487 -15.60 -7.40 -37.94
CA ASN A 487 -16.25 -8.63 -38.36
C ASN A 487 -17.26 -9.15 -37.31
N HIS A 488 -17.04 -8.86 -36.02
CA HIS A 488 -17.89 -9.31 -34.93
C HIS A 488 -19.10 -8.38 -34.72
N PRO A 489 -20.28 -8.92 -34.38
CA PRO A 489 -21.49 -8.12 -34.13
C PRO A 489 -21.29 -7.04 -33.06
N PRO A 490 -21.71 -5.78 -33.32
CA PRO A 490 -21.58 -4.68 -32.36
C PRO A 490 -22.47 -4.83 -31.12
N GLU A 491 -23.44 -5.74 -31.13
CA GLU A 491 -24.31 -6.05 -29.98
C GLU A 491 -23.56 -6.73 -28.82
N ASP A 492 -22.40 -7.34 -29.08
CA ASP A 492 -21.56 -7.95 -28.05
C ASP A 492 -20.72 -6.88 -27.32
N GLU A 493 -21.37 -6.14 -26.44
CA GLU A 493 -20.73 -5.06 -25.69
C GLU A 493 -19.62 -5.57 -24.75
N ILE A 494 -19.67 -6.85 -24.33
CA ILE A 494 -18.69 -7.47 -23.41
C ILE A 494 -17.35 -7.75 -24.12
N LEU A 495 -17.37 -8.12 -25.39
CA LEU A 495 -16.13 -8.23 -26.17
C LEU A 495 -15.57 -6.83 -26.47
N HIS A 496 -16.43 -5.89 -26.85
CA HIS A 496 -16.04 -4.56 -27.28
C HIS A 496 -15.35 -3.72 -26.18
N GLN A 497 -15.67 -3.93 -24.89
CA GLN A 497 -14.91 -3.31 -23.79
C GLN A 497 -13.43 -3.67 -23.81
N TYR A 498 -13.06 -4.89 -24.21
CA TYR A 498 -11.65 -5.29 -24.28
C TYR A 498 -11.00 -4.82 -25.58
N LEU A 499 -11.72 -4.90 -26.71
CA LEU A 499 -11.23 -4.45 -28.02
C LEU A 499 -10.86 -2.97 -28.02
N VAL A 500 -11.70 -2.08 -27.46
CA VAL A 500 -11.41 -0.64 -27.44
C VAL A 500 -10.12 -0.33 -26.68
N VAL A 501 -9.86 -1.00 -25.54
CA VAL A 501 -8.64 -0.81 -24.76
C VAL A 501 -7.43 -1.36 -25.52
N ALA A 502 -7.55 -2.57 -26.09
CA ALA A 502 -6.48 -3.21 -26.87
C ALA A 502 -6.00 -2.30 -28.01
N VAL A 503 -6.95 -1.84 -28.81
CA VAL A 503 -6.72 -0.99 -29.98
C VAL A 503 -6.08 0.34 -29.56
N CYS A 504 -6.63 1.01 -28.55
CA CYS A 504 -6.10 2.28 -28.08
C CYS A 504 -4.69 2.15 -27.50
N LYS A 505 -4.43 1.09 -26.73
CA LYS A 505 -3.14 0.82 -26.13
C LYS A 505 -2.07 0.54 -27.19
N ALA A 506 -2.38 -0.32 -28.17
CA ALA A 506 -1.48 -0.59 -29.28
C ALA A 506 -1.20 0.66 -30.12
N ALA A 507 -2.26 1.40 -30.47
CA ALA A 507 -2.15 2.66 -31.21
C ALA A 507 -1.33 3.72 -30.46
N ALA A 508 -1.36 3.75 -29.13
CA ALA A 508 -0.58 4.68 -28.33
C ALA A 508 0.93 4.36 -28.32
N VAL A 509 1.30 3.09 -28.45
CA VAL A 509 2.72 2.64 -28.42
C VAL A 509 3.38 2.76 -29.79
N LEU A 510 2.65 2.47 -30.87
CA LEU A 510 3.18 2.49 -32.23
C LEU A 510 3.54 3.93 -32.67
N PRO A 511 4.72 4.15 -33.29
CA PRO A 511 5.23 5.49 -33.57
C PRO A 511 4.47 6.23 -34.68
N ALA A 512 3.95 5.50 -35.66
CA ALA A 512 3.17 6.06 -36.77
C ALA A 512 2.07 5.08 -37.16
N LEU A 513 0.89 5.62 -37.45
CA LEU A 513 -0.26 4.89 -37.92
C LEU A 513 -0.73 5.49 -39.24
N GLU A 514 -1.19 4.63 -40.15
CA GLU A 514 -1.81 5.08 -41.39
C GLU A 514 -3.10 5.85 -41.11
N THR A 515 -3.42 6.85 -41.94
CA THR A 515 -4.59 7.72 -41.73
C THR A 515 -5.90 6.93 -41.66
N GLU A 516 -6.05 5.88 -42.47
CA GLU A 516 -7.26 5.03 -42.45
C GLU A 516 -7.39 4.23 -41.15
N VAL A 517 -6.26 3.75 -40.62
CA VAL A 517 -6.19 3.04 -39.34
C VAL A 517 -6.55 3.99 -38.20
N CYS A 518 -5.98 5.21 -38.18
CA CYS A 518 -6.34 6.25 -37.22
C CYS A 518 -7.85 6.55 -37.22
N GLU A 519 -8.48 6.71 -38.40
CA GLU A 519 -9.91 6.95 -38.51
C GLU A 519 -10.76 5.77 -38.02
N ARG A 520 -10.28 4.53 -38.15
CA ARG A 520 -10.93 3.35 -37.56
C ARG A 520 -10.84 3.37 -36.03
N VAL A 521 -9.66 3.67 -35.48
CA VAL A 521 -9.45 3.80 -34.03
C VAL A 521 -10.37 4.86 -33.44
N LEU A 522 -10.38 6.07 -34.03
CA LEU A 522 -11.21 7.18 -33.55
C LEU A 522 -12.71 6.85 -33.58
N ARG A 523 -13.19 6.21 -34.65
CA ARG A 523 -14.59 5.78 -34.75
C ARG A 523 -14.96 4.75 -33.68
N LEU A 524 -14.07 3.79 -33.40
CA LEU A 524 -14.29 2.78 -32.36
C LEU A 524 -14.37 3.40 -30.96
N VAL A 525 -13.49 4.35 -30.65
CA VAL A 525 -13.54 5.06 -29.36
C VAL A 525 -14.81 5.89 -29.25
N GLU A 526 -15.20 6.58 -30.33
CA GLU A 526 -16.39 7.45 -30.34
C GLU A 526 -17.68 6.65 -30.14
N SER A 527 -17.83 5.49 -30.79
CA SER A 527 -18.98 4.60 -30.58
C SER A 527 -18.99 4.04 -29.16
N SER A 528 -17.83 3.63 -28.65
CA SER A 528 -17.71 3.03 -27.31
C SER A 528 -17.98 4.04 -26.18
N LEU A 529 -17.61 5.31 -26.34
CA LEU A 529 -17.93 6.38 -25.37
C LEU A 529 -19.45 6.69 -25.32
N LYS A 530 -20.18 6.39 -26.39
CA LYS A 530 -21.64 6.60 -26.52
C LYS A 530 -22.46 5.35 -26.13
N CYS A 531 -21.81 4.22 -25.83
CA CYS A 531 -22.44 2.95 -25.47
C CYS A 531 -23.27 3.07 -24.17
N VAL A 532 -24.37 2.32 -24.06
CA VAL A 532 -25.22 2.33 -22.86
C VAL A 532 -24.54 1.55 -21.73
N PHE A 533 -23.90 0.43 -22.07
CA PHE A 533 -23.22 -0.44 -21.12
C PHE A 533 -21.99 0.24 -20.50
N LEU A 534 -22.04 0.37 -19.18
CA LEU A 534 -21.08 1.15 -18.40
C LEU A 534 -19.64 0.62 -18.50
N PRO A 535 -19.36 -0.71 -18.42
CA PRO A 535 -18.01 -1.23 -18.54
C PRO A 535 -17.32 -0.88 -19.87
N THR A 536 -18.03 -0.91 -21.00
CA THR A 536 -17.50 -0.48 -22.30
C THR A 536 -17.20 1.01 -22.34
N ARG A 537 -18.04 1.85 -21.72
CA ARG A 537 -17.72 3.27 -21.57
C ARG A 537 -16.48 3.50 -20.70
N VAL A 538 -16.36 2.81 -19.56
CA VAL A 538 -15.18 2.92 -18.67
C VAL A 538 -13.91 2.49 -19.41
N ALA A 539 -13.98 1.37 -20.12
CA ALA A 539 -12.90 0.89 -20.97
C ALA A 539 -12.53 1.89 -22.08
N ALA A 540 -13.51 2.52 -22.72
CA ALA A 540 -13.28 3.55 -23.72
C ALA A 540 -12.58 4.79 -23.15
N VAL A 541 -12.90 5.20 -21.91
CA VAL A 541 -12.19 6.30 -21.24
C VAL A 541 -10.74 5.92 -20.91
N HIS A 542 -10.47 4.68 -20.50
CA HIS A 542 -9.09 4.20 -20.38
C HIS A 542 -8.34 4.22 -21.72
N GLY A 543 -8.99 3.77 -22.80
CA GLY A 543 -8.43 3.85 -24.15
C GLY A 543 -8.13 5.31 -24.57
N LEU A 544 -9.06 6.23 -24.30
CA LEU A 544 -8.87 7.65 -24.54
C LEU A 544 -7.69 8.22 -23.75
N LEU A 545 -7.51 7.84 -22.49
CA LEU A 545 -6.36 8.23 -21.68
C LEU A 545 -5.03 7.74 -22.28
N TYR A 546 -4.96 6.49 -22.75
CA TYR A 546 -3.77 5.97 -23.44
C TYR A 546 -3.43 6.77 -24.70
N LEU A 547 -4.44 7.08 -25.53
CA LEU A 547 -4.22 7.89 -26.73
C LEU A 547 -3.77 9.31 -26.36
N LEU A 548 -4.45 9.97 -25.42
CA LEU A 548 -4.08 11.31 -24.96
C LEU A 548 -2.64 11.34 -24.41
N GLU A 549 -2.21 10.33 -23.67
CA GLU A 549 -0.83 10.22 -23.16
C GLU A 549 0.20 10.18 -24.30
N SER A 550 -0.08 9.45 -25.38
CA SER A 550 0.83 9.40 -26.53
C SER A 550 0.85 10.71 -27.32
N PHE A 551 -0.31 11.31 -27.60
CA PHE A 551 -0.44 12.49 -28.45
C PHE A 551 -0.10 13.82 -27.75
N ILE A 552 -0.14 13.87 -26.42
CA ILE A 552 0.24 15.07 -25.65
C ILE A 552 1.77 15.22 -25.54
N HIS A 553 2.51 14.12 -25.62
CA HIS A 553 3.97 14.10 -25.50
C HIS A 553 4.73 14.23 -26.84
N ILE A 554 4.03 14.35 -27.97
CA ILE A 554 4.67 14.79 -29.22
C ILE A 554 5.05 16.26 -29.01
N LYS A 555 6.31 16.51 -28.65
CA LYS A 555 6.86 17.87 -28.60
C LYS A 555 6.70 18.48 -29.99
N GLU A 556 6.13 19.68 -30.07
CA GLU A 556 6.14 20.55 -31.26
C GLU A 556 7.57 20.94 -31.72
N GLU A 557 8.62 20.40 -31.11
CA GLU A 557 10.03 20.73 -31.36
C GLU A 557 10.77 19.73 -32.27
N GLU A 558 10.14 18.67 -32.78
CA GLU A 558 10.72 17.97 -33.93
C GLU A 558 10.57 18.84 -35.16
N LEU A 559 11.62 19.65 -35.38
CA LEU A 559 11.89 20.42 -36.59
C LEU A 559 11.41 19.64 -37.80
N VAL A 560 10.36 20.19 -38.41
CA VAL A 560 9.80 19.87 -39.71
C VAL A 560 10.89 19.40 -40.67
N SER A 561 11.08 18.08 -40.73
CA SER A 561 11.50 17.44 -41.97
C SER A 561 10.22 17.31 -42.79
N GLU A 562 10.25 17.87 -44.00
CA GLU A 562 9.10 18.17 -44.86
C GLU A 562 8.32 16.94 -45.35
N VAL A 563 7.71 16.14 -44.46
CA VAL A 563 6.59 15.25 -44.79
C VAL A 563 5.70 15.05 -43.55
N SER A 564 4.47 15.60 -43.62
CA SER A 564 3.27 15.30 -42.80
C SER A 564 2.72 16.46 -41.97
N SER A 565 2.00 17.36 -42.63
CA SER A 565 1.13 18.38 -42.04
C SER A 565 -0.27 17.84 -41.65
N LYS A 566 -0.37 16.66 -40.99
CA LYS A 566 -1.66 15.98 -40.71
C LYS A 566 -1.87 15.44 -39.29
N THR A 567 -1.00 15.76 -38.33
CA THR A 567 -1.17 15.41 -36.91
C THR A 567 -2.11 16.31 -36.06
N PRO A 568 -2.39 17.60 -36.39
CA PRO A 568 -3.19 18.44 -35.49
C PRO A 568 -4.67 18.03 -35.40
N ASP A 569 -5.24 17.46 -36.47
CA ASP A 569 -6.65 17.05 -36.51
C ASP A 569 -6.98 15.91 -35.53
N THR A 570 -6.08 14.93 -35.36
CA THR A 570 -6.30 13.78 -34.47
C THR A 570 -6.33 14.20 -33.01
N ARG A 571 -5.39 15.04 -32.57
CA ARG A 571 -5.35 15.53 -31.18
C ARG A 571 -6.61 16.32 -30.85
N GLN A 572 -7.02 17.24 -31.72
CA GLN A 572 -8.23 18.05 -31.52
C GLN A 572 -9.48 17.18 -31.44
N ARG A 573 -9.59 16.14 -32.27
CA ARG A 573 -10.72 15.21 -32.24
C ARG A 573 -10.78 14.40 -30.93
N LEU A 574 -9.65 13.92 -30.42
CA LEU A 574 -9.59 13.25 -29.12
C LEU A 574 -10.01 14.17 -27.97
N LEU A 575 -9.53 15.42 -27.97
CA LEU A 575 -9.92 16.43 -26.98
C LEU A 575 -11.41 16.77 -27.07
N GLN A 576 -11.96 16.85 -28.28
CA GLN A 576 -13.38 17.07 -28.50
C GLN A 576 -14.23 15.91 -27.95
N MET A 577 -13.82 14.66 -28.19
CA MET A 577 -14.49 13.48 -27.64
C MET A 577 -14.45 13.47 -26.10
N ALA A 578 -13.29 13.84 -25.51
CA ALA A 578 -13.16 13.99 -24.07
C ALA A 578 -14.09 15.08 -23.51
N ARG A 579 -14.13 16.25 -24.15
CA ARG A 579 -15.00 17.38 -23.77
C ARG A 579 -16.47 16.99 -23.78
N GLU A 580 -16.93 16.31 -24.84
CA GLU A 580 -18.32 15.84 -24.94
C GLU A 580 -18.67 14.83 -23.85
N HIS A 581 -17.76 13.91 -23.53
CA HIS A 581 -17.96 12.92 -22.48
C HIS A 581 -17.99 13.57 -21.09
N ILE A 582 -17.05 14.46 -20.79
CA ILE A 582 -16.98 15.22 -19.53
C ILE A 582 -18.25 16.06 -19.36
N GLY A 583 -18.66 16.81 -20.38
CA GLY A 583 -19.87 17.65 -20.31
C GLY A 583 -21.15 16.88 -19.98
N LYS A 584 -21.23 15.60 -20.38
CA LYS A 584 -22.40 14.73 -20.12
C LYS A 584 -22.36 14.05 -18.74
N HIS A 585 -21.19 13.65 -18.25
CA HIS A 585 -21.07 12.73 -17.11
C HIS A 585 -20.35 13.29 -15.88
N PHE A 586 -19.69 14.44 -16.00
CA PHE A 586 -19.03 15.10 -14.87
C PHE A 586 -19.91 15.96 -13.95
N PRO A 587 -21.07 16.51 -14.37
CA PRO A 587 -21.89 17.36 -13.50
C PRO A 587 -22.27 16.66 -12.18
N PRO A 588 -22.27 17.37 -11.04
CA PRO A 588 -22.44 16.76 -9.72
C PRO A 588 -23.78 16.05 -9.53
N GLU A 589 -24.83 16.49 -10.23
CA GLU A 589 -26.16 15.86 -10.23
C GLU A 589 -26.13 14.42 -10.77
N SER A 590 -25.18 14.10 -11.64
CA SER A 590 -25.03 12.77 -12.25
C SER A 590 -24.25 11.78 -11.37
N SER A 591 -23.64 12.25 -10.28
CA SER A 591 -22.75 11.45 -9.44
C SER A 591 -23.45 10.51 -8.46
N ALA A 592 -24.75 10.70 -8.21
CA ALA A 592 -25.51 9.88 -7.27
C ALA A 592 -25.82 8.48 -7.86
N GLY A 593 -25.34 7.42 -7.20
CA GLY A 593 -25.65 6.03 -7.54
C GLY A 593 -24.82 5.40 -8.67
N GLN A 594 -23.76 6.08 -9.13
CA GLN A 594 -22.82 5.51 -10.10
C GLN A 594 -21.73 4.64 -9.42
N SER A 595 -21.11 3.76 -10.20
CA SER A 595 -19.96 2.97 -9.75
C SER A 595 -18.76 3.87 -9.40
N GLU A 596 -18.13 3.64 -8.25
CA GLU A 596 -16.93 4.38 -7.82
C GLU A 596 -15.81 4.28 -8.85
N GLU A 597 -15.63 3.10 -9.48
CA GLU A 597 -14.60 2.88 -10.50
C GLU A 597 -14.80 3.79 -11.71
N SER A 598 -16.05 3.92 -12.19
CA SER A 598 -16.38 4.80 -13.31
C SER A 598 -16.09 6.26 -12.98
N GLN A 599 -16.36 6.69 -11.75
CA GLN A 599 -16.13 8.06 -11.32
C GLN A 599 -14.64 8.36 -11.19
N LEU A 600 -13.85 7.44 -10.64
CA LEU A 600 -12.41 7.62 -10.54
C LEU A 600 -11.72 7.75 -11.91
N VAL A 601 -12.14 6.95 -12.89
CA VAL A 601 -11.62 7.01 -14.26
C VAL A 601 -12.00 8.34 -14.93
N LEU A 602 -13.24 8.81 -14.74
CA LEU A 602 -13.67 10.12 -15.21
C LEU A 602 -12.88 11.26 -14.54
N TYR A 603 -12.65 11.19 -13.23
CA TYR A 603 -11.81 12.17 -12.51
C TYR A 603 -10.39 12.18 -13.03
N SER A 604 -9.83 10.99 -13.32
CA SER A 604 -8.50 10.93 -13.93
C SER A 604 -8.47 11.60 -15.31
N LEU A 605 -9.50 11.43 -16.15
CA LEU A 605 -9.58 12.10 -17.45
C LEU A 605 -9.63 13.62 -17.30
N VAL A 606 -10.51 14.13 -16.42
CA VAL A 606 -10.66 15.56 -16.17
C VAL A 606 -9.35 16.18 -15.67
N LEU A 607 -8.75 15.58 -14.65
CA LEU A 607 -7.51 16.09 -14.06
C LEU A 607 -6.33 16.03 -15.03
N TYR A 608 -6.26 14.98 -15.86
CA TYR A 608 -5.21 14.85 -16.87
C TYR A 608 -5.30 15.93 -17.94
N ILE A 609 -6.51 16.26 -18.40
CA ILE A 609 -6.71 17.36 -19.37
C ILE A 609 -6.48 18.72 -18.72
N MET A 610 -6.91 18.92 -17.47
CA MET A 610 -6.64 20.17 -16.73
C MET A 610 -5.14 20.44 -16.57
N GLU A 611 -4.31 19.41 -16.41
CA GLU A 611 -2.86 19.56 -16.29
C GLU A 611 -2.20 19.91 -17.63
N HIS A 612 -2.58 19.24 -18.71
CA HIS A 612 -1.85 19.32 -20.00
C HIS A 612 -2.48 20.24 -21.04
N SER A 613 -3.79 20.50 -20.97
CA SER A 613 -4.55 21.30 -21.94
C SER A 613 -5.76 21.99 -21.29
N PRO A 614 -5.55 22.86 -20.27
CA PRO A 614 -6.63 23.49 -19.52
C PRO A 614 -7.56 24.35 -20.38
N GLN A 615 -7.07 24.94 -21.47
CA GLN A 615 -7.84 25.75 -22.41
C GLN A 615 -8.95 24.97 -23.13
N ASP A 616 -8.82 23.65 -23.19
CA ASP A 616 -9.76 22.80 -23.91
C ASP A 616 -10.96 22.37 -23.05
N LEU A 617 -10.98 22.72 -21.77
CA LEU A 617 -12.10 22.42 -20.88
C LEU A 617 -13.02 23.64 -20.70
N PRO A 618 -14.34 23.40 -20.55
CA PRO A 618 -15.26 24.46 -20.14
C PRO A 618 -14.85 25.06 -18.78
N PRO A 619 -14.99 26.38 -18.57
CA PRO A 619 -14.60 27.04 -17.32
C PRO A 619 -15.40 26.54 -16.10
N GLU A 620 -16.59 25.96 -16.31
CA GLU A 620 -17.43 25.39 -15.26
C GLU A 620 -16.83 24.12 -14.63
N VAL A 621 -15.93 23.41 -15.33
CA VAL A 621 -15.34 22.15 -14.85
C VAL A 621 -14.57 22.39 -13.55
N GLN A 622 -13.86 23.51 -13.43
CA GLN A 622 -13.14 23.83 -12.20
C GLN A 622 -14.09 24.01 -11.02
N SER A 623 -15.19 24.75 -11.19
CA SER A 623 -16.16 24.96 -10.09
C SER A 623 -16.89 23.66 -9.73
N GLN A 624 -17.22 22.83 -10.73
CA GLN A 624 -17.80 21.50 -10.52
C GLN A 624 -16.86 20.57 -9.75
N LEU A 625 -15.55 20.58 -10.06
CA LEU A 625 -14.54 19.80 -9.33
C LEU A 625 -14.51 20.16 -7.84
N LEU A 626 -14.54 21.45 -7.52
CA LEU A 626 -14.56 21.91 -6.12
C LEU A 626 -15.86 21.50 -5.41
N GLN A 627 -17.00 21.56 -6.10
CA GLN A 627 -18.29 21.09 -5.55
C GLN A 627 -18.29 19.57 -5.31
N LEU A 628 -17.66 18.78 -6.18
CA LEU A 628 -17.52 17.33 -6.01
C LEU A 628 -16.67 16.99 -4.78
N VAL A 629 -15.61 17.74 -4.48
CA VAL A 629 -14.84 17.54 -3.24
C VAL A 629 -15.72 17.76 -2.00
N ILE A 630 -16.58 18.77 -2.04
CA ILE A 630 -17.51 19.08 -0.95
C ILE A 630 -18.59 17.97 -0.83
N SER A 631 -19.15 17.51 -1.93
CA SER A 631 -20.20 16.47 -1.92
C SER A 631 -19.65 15.12 -1.48
N THR A 632 -18.50 14.67 -2.00
CA THR A 632 -17.88 13.37 -1.67
C THR A 632 -17.41 13.29 -0.22
N SER A 633 -16.91 14.39 0.35
CA SER A 633 -16.60 14.45 1.77
C SER A 633 -17.86 14.39 2.64
N SER A 634 -18.94 15.05 2.23
CA SER A 634 -20.22 15.05 2.97
C SER A 634 -20.95 13.71 2.89
N SER A 635 -20.86 13.01 1.75
CA SER A 635 -21.44 11.67 1.53
C SER A 635 -20.57 10.52 2.06
N ARG A 636 -19.40 10.82 2.65
CA ARG A 636 -18.41 9.85 3.15
C ARG A 636 -17.87 8.89 2.10
N GLN A 637 -17.81 9.32 0.84
CA GLN A 637 -17.13 8.59 -0.24
C GLN A 637 -15.62 8.87 -0.19
N ILE A 638 -14.94 8.32 0.83
CA ILE A 638 -13.55 8.67 1.17
C ILE A 638 -12.57 8.39 0.03
N VAL A 639 -12.75 7.31 -0.74
CA VAL A 639 -11.86 6.97 -1.85
C VAL A 639 -11.95 8.01 -2.98
N LEU A 640 -13.17 8.40 -3.35
CA LEU A 640 -13.42 9.46 -4.35
C LEU A 640 -12.89 10.81 -3.87
N TYR A 641 -13.10 11.13 -2.59
CA TYR A 641 -12.55 12.34 -1.99
C TYR A 641 -11.02 12.36 -2.04
N GLN A 642 -10.35 11.28 -1.62
CA GLN A 642 -8.88 11.17 -1.66
C GLN A 642 -8.33 11.29 -3.09
N ALA A 643 -9.03 10.69 -4.06
CA ALA A 643 -8.73 10.80 -5.48
C ALA A 643 -8.72 12.26 -5.96
N LEU A 644 -9.80 12.99 -5.70
CA LEU A 644 -9.92 14.40 -6.07
C LEU A 644 -8.84 15.25 -5.38
N MET A 645 -8.60 15.02 -4.09
CA MET A 645 -7.58 15.75 -3.32
C MET A 645 -6.16 15.49 -3.85
N GLN A 646 -5.84 14.25 -4.23
CA GLN A 646 -4.56 13.90 -4.85
C GLN A 646 -4.39 14.62 -6.20
N GLY A 647 -5.45 14.67 -7.00
CA GLY A 647 -5.51 15.42 -8.25
C GLY A 647 -5.28 16.91 -8.09
N LEU A 648 -6.01 17.54 -7.16
CA LEU A 648 -5.84 18.96 -6.84
C LEU A 648 -4.42 19.29 -6.35
N CYS A 649 -3.82 18.43 -5.52
CA CYS A 649 -2.43 18.58 -5.13
C CYS A 649 -1.52 18.60 -6.36
N ARG A 650 -1.76 17.72 -7.35
CA ARG A 650 -0.97 17.66 -8.59
C ARG A 650 -1.13 18.92 -9.43
N LEU A 651 -2.36 19.38 -9.66
CA LEU A 651 -2.62 20.61 -10.42
C LEU A 651 -1.97 21.85 -9.80
N VAL A 652 -1.98 21.95 -8.46
CA VAL A 652 -1.32 23.03 -7.73
C VAL A 652 0.20 23.00 -7.92
N MET A 653 0.82 21.82 -7.83
CA MET A 653 2.27 21.66 -8.06
C MET A 653 2.65 21.89 -9.53
N ALA A 654 1.79 21.50 -10.47
CA ALA A 654 1.99 21.73 -11.90
C ALA A 654 1.83 23.21 -12.30
N GLY A 655 1.30 24.06 -11.39
CA GLY A 655 1.18 25.50 -11.62
C GLY A 655 0.02 25.89 -12.55
N VAL A 656 -1.05 25.09 -12.62
CA VAL A 656 -2.21 25.40 -13.48
C VAL A 656 -2.88 26.71 -13.03
N SER A 657 -3.03 27.64 -13.98
CA SER A 657 -3.54 28.99 -13.72
C SER A 657 -4.96 28.98 -13.15
N GLY A 658 -5.24 29.83 -12.16
CA GLY A 658 -6.58 29.99 -11.58
C GLY A 658 -7.00 28.91 -10.58
N VAL A 659 -6.22 27.83 -10.42
CA VAL A 659 -6.55 26.71 -9.52
C VAL A 659 -6.14 26.99 -8.07
N TRP A 660 -5.01 27.66 -7.85
CA TRP A 660 -4.38 27.80 -6.54
C TRP A 660 -5.29 28.45 -5.47
N GLU A 661 -5.90 29.60 -5.79
CA GLU A 661 -6.66 30.40 -4.82
C GLU A 661 -7.96 29.70 -4.35
N PRO A 662 -8.84 29.20 -5.24
CA PRO A 662 -10.02 28.44 -4.82
C PRO A 662 -9.68 27.16 -4.06
N VAL A 663 -8.62 26.45 -4.48
CA VAL A 663 -8.18 25.20 -3.85
C VAL A 663 -7.61 25.45 -2.45
N THR A 664 -6.91 26.56 -2.24
CA THR A 664 -6.41 26.96 -0.92
C THR A 664 -7.56 27.19 0.06
N ARG A 665 -8.62 27.90 -0.37
CA ARG A 665 -9.83 28.12 0.44
C ARG A 665 -10.55 26.81 0.74
N LEU A 666 -10.68 25.93 -0.26
CA LEU A 666 -11.25 24.60 -0.09
C LEU A 666 -10.45 23.77 0.92
N ALA A 667 -9.12 23.78 0.85
CA ALA A 667 -8.27 23.05 1.78
C ALA A 667 -8.47 23.54 3.23
N MET A 668 -8.58 24.85 3.44
CA MET A 668 -8.87 25.44 4.76
C MET A 668 -10.25 25.02 5.31
N ASP A 669 -11.28 25.06 4.47
CA ASP A 669 -12.63 24.64 4.85
C ASP A 669 -12.71 23.13 5.16
N ARG A 670 -12.03 22.28 4.36
CA ARG A 670 -12.00 20.83 4.57
C ARG A 670 -11.13 20.42 5.76
N LEU A 671 -10.04 21.14 6.03
CA LEU A 671 -9.29 21.00 7.29
C LEU A 671 -10.21 21.28 8.48
N GLY A 672 -11.18 22.18 8.31
CA GLY A 672 -12.24 22.51 9.26
C GLY A 672 -13.12 21.35 9.74
N GLN A 673 -13.18 20.23 9.01
CA GLN A 673 -14.08 19.11 9.28
C GLN A 673 -13.60 18.22 10.44
N SER A 674 -14.52 17.45 11.02
CA SER A 674 -14.25 16.59 12.18
C SER A 674 -13.76 15.18 11.83
N ASP A 675 -13.92 14.74 10.58
CA ASP A 675 -13.48 13.42 10.14
C ASP A 675 -11.98 13.43 9.79
N PRO A 676 -11.13 12.64 10.49
CA PRO A 676 -9.70 12.56 10.17
C PRO A 676 -9.41 12.12 8.73
N ALA A 677 -10.30 11.33 8.11
CA ALA A 677 -10.14 10.93 6.72
C ALA A 677 -10.29 12.09 5.73
N VAL A 678 -10.94 13.18 6.16
CA VAL A 678 -11.09 14.43 5.40
C VAL A 678 -9.98 15.42 5.76
N SER A 679 -9.84 15.72 7.05
CA SER A 679 -8.96 16.80 7.52
C SER A 679 -7.47 16.52 7.31
N VAL A 680 -7.01 15.28 7.51
CA VAL A 680 -5.58 14.90 7.34
C VAL A 680 -5.18 14.94 5.86
N VAL A 681 -6.09 14.60 4.95
CA VAL A 681 -5.85 14.71 3.51
C VAL A 681 -5.87 16.18 3.08
N ALA A 682 -6.77 16.98 3.65
CA ALA A 682 -6.80 18.43 3.46
C ALA A 682 -5.53 19.13 3.98
N LEU A 683 -4.92 18.63 5.05
CA LEU A 683 -3.62 19.11 5.54
C LEU A 683 -2.54 18.98 4.45
N LYS A 684 -2.42 17.83 3.78
CA LYS A 684 -1.46 17.67 2.67
C LYS A 684 -1.68 18.68 1.55
N LEU A 685 -2.94 18.91 1.18
CA LEU A 685 -3.28 19.87 0.14
C LEU A 685 -2.93 21.31 0.58
N LEU A 686 -3.25 21.68 1.82
CA LEU A 686 -2.92 22.99 2.38
C LEU A 686 -1.40 23.22 2.40
N LEU A 687 -0.62 22.23 2.83
CA LEU A 687 0.85 22.28 2.78
C LEU A 687 1.34 22.54 1.35
N THR A 688 0.79 21.82 0.38
CA THR A 688 1.13 21.99 -1.04
C THR A 688 0.84 23.42 -1.50
N CYS A 689 -0.33 23.97 -1.16
CA CYS A 689 -0.71 25.35 -1.49
C CYS A 689 0.19 26.41 -0.84
N MET A 690 0.57 26.24 0.43
CA MET A 690 1.44 27.18 1.15
C MET A 690 2.83 27.25 0.50
N TYR A 691 3.45 26.11 0.20
CA TYR A 691 4.78 26.07 -0.41
C TYR A 691 4.79 26.49 -1.88
N SER A 692 3.79 26.11 -2.68
CA SER A 692 3.78 26.46 -4.10
C SER A 692 3.49 27.95 -4.35
N GLY A 693 2.65 28.58 -3.52
CA GLY A 693 2.13 29.93 -3.77
C GLY A 693 2.63 31.03 -2.85
N GLU A 694 2.70 30.79 -1.53
CA GLU A 694 3.10 31.83 -0.56
C GLU A 694 4.60 31.87 -0.35
N TYR A 695 5.24 30.70 -0.24
CA TYR A 695 6.69 30.65 -0.06
C TYR A 695 7.45 31.28 -1.24
N SER A 696 6.96 31.06 -2.46
CA SER A 696 7.55 31.64 -3.68
C SER A 696 7.45 33.17 -3.74
N LYS A 697 6.42 33.76 -3.12
CA LYS A 697 6.21 35.22 -3.07
C LYS A 697 6.91 35.89 -1.88
N MET A 698 6.95 35.22 -0.73
CA MET A 698 7.55 35.74 0.51
C MET A 698 9.08 35.95 0.44
N ARG A 699 9.78 35.22 -0.44
CA ARG A 699 11.25 35.31 -0.62
C ARG A 699 11.70 35.92 -1.95
N GLY A 700 10.83 36.67 -2.63
CA GLY A 700 11.19 37.41 -3.85
C GLY A 700 12.40 38.34 -3.66
N GLU A 701 13.04 38.72 -4.77
CA GLU A 701 14.39 39.32 -4.89
C GLU A 701 14.67 40.59 -4.05
N GLU A 702 13.68 41.19 -3.39
CA GLU A 702 13.82 42.44 -2.63
C GLU A 702 13.62 42.32 -1.10
N GLY A 703 13.30 41.14 -0.56
CA GLY A 703 13.25 40.92 0.90
C GLY A 703 12.18 41.71 1.68
N ILE A 704 11.30 42.44 0.99
CA ILE A 704 10.13 43.10 1.56
C ILE A 704 8.95 42.14 1.48
N VAL A 705 8.58 41.57 2.62
CA VAL A 705 7.37 40.74 2.73
C VAL A 705 6.15 41.64 2.68
N ASP A 706 5.26 41.38 1.72
CA ASP A 706 3.95 42.02 1.63
C ASP A 706 3.11 41.72 2.89
N PRO A 707 2.68 42.74 3.66
CA PRO A 707 1.88 42.54 4.87
C PRO A 707 0.62 41.71 4.64
N GLU A 708 -0.01 41.79 3.47
CA GLU A 708 -1.21 41.00 3.16
C GLU A 708 -0.90 39.49 3.06
N GLN A 709 0.27 39.15 2.52
CA GLN A 709 0.74 37.75 2.41
C GLN A 709 1.12 37.18 3.78
N MET A 710 1.72 38.00 4.64
CA MET A 710 2.00 37.62 6.02
C MET A 710 0.69 37.32 6.77
N VAL A 711 -0.35 38.16 6.61
CA VAL A 711 -1.67 37.94 7.23
C VAL A 711 -2.30 36.62 6.77
N ALA A 712 -2.26 36.32 5.46
CA ALA A 712 -2.76 35.05 4.92
C ALA A 712 -2.02 33.82 5.49
N THR A 713 -0.70 33.92 5.63
CA THR A 713 0.14 32.86 6.21
C THR A 713 -0.16 32.68 7.70
N ILE A 714 -0.40 33.77 8.43
CA ILE A 714 -0.82 33.77 9.84
C ILE A 714 -2.17 33.05 9.98
N GLU A 715 -3.15 33.37 9.14
CA GLU A 715 -4.49 32.76 9.16
C GLU A 715 -4.42 31.23 9.00
N LYS A 716 -3.69 30.76 7.98
CA LYS A 716 -3.51 29.31 7.71
C LYS A 716 -2.81 28.60 8.86
N THR A 717 -1.76 29.21 9.40
CA THR A 717 -1.03 28.65 10.55
C THR A 717 -1.89 28.64 11.80
N SER A 718 -2.72 29.67 12.02
CA SER A 718 -3.68 29.70 13.14
C SER A 718 -4.75 28.61 13.01
N ALA A 719 -5.22 28.31 11.79
CA ALA A 719 -6.13 27.20 11.57
C ALA A 719 -5.52 25.84 11.96
N LEU A 720 -4.21 25.64 11.76
CA LEU A 720 -3.51 24.44 12.23
C LEU A 720 -3.46 24.37 13.76
N PHE A 721 -3.18 25.47 14.46
CA PHE A 721 -3.24 25.49 15.93
C PHE A 721 -4.67 25.23 16.45
N ASP A 722 -5.69 25.76 15.77
CA ASP A 722 -7.08 25.45 16.09
C ASP A 722 -7.43 23.98 15.86
N ARG A 723 -6.81 23.32 14.87
CA ARG A 723 -6.91 21.86 14.73
C ARG A 723 -6.24 21.13 15.86
N VAL A 724 -5.09 21.60 16.35
CA VAL A 724 -4.46 21.02 17.54
C VAL A 724 -5.41 21.08 18.75
N LYS A 725 -6.21 22.14 18.90
CA LYS A 725 -7.17 22.28 20.01
C LYS A 725 -8.41 21.38 19.90
N LYS A 726 -8.88 21.10 18.68
CA LYS A 726 -10.21 20.49 18.42
C LYS A 726 -10.16 19.11 17.77
N GLY A 727 -9.03 18.72 17.20
CA GLY A 727 -8.87 17.51 16.41
C GLY A 727 -8.80 16.23 17.23
N SER A 728 -9.03 15.10 16.57
CA SER A 728 -8.79 13.77 17.13
C SER A 728 -7.28 13.52 17.36
N PRO A 729 -6.90 12.54 18.20
CA PRO A 729 -5.49 12.26 18.47
C PRO A 729 -4.63 12.03 17.21
N LEU A 730 -5.19 11.37 16.18
CA LEU A 730 -4.49 11.15 14.91
C LEU A 730 -4.20 12.48 14.20
N GLU A 731 -5.20 13.35 14.09
CA GLU A 731 -5.05 14.65 13.44
C GLU A 731 -4.02 15.51 14.16
N VAL A 732 -4.09 15.53 15.50
CA VAL A 732 -3.17 16.30 16.33
C VAL A 732 -1.73 15.81 16.15
N GLU A 733 -1.50 14.50 16.15
CA GLU A 733 -0.16 13.91 15.92
C GLU A 733 0.38 14.28 14.52
N CYS A 734 -0.46 14.23 13.48
CA CYS A 734 -0.09 14.62 12.12
C CYS A 734 0.21 16.11 11.98
N VAL A 735 -0.65 16.99 12.53
CA VAL A 735 -0.45 18.45 12.50
C VAL A 735 0.80 18.84 13.28
N CYS A 736 0.98 18.31 14.50
CA CYS A 736 2.17 18.59 15.31
C CYS A 736 3.46 18.07 14.70
N ALA A 737 3.42 17.06 13.82
CA ALA A 737 4.61 16.57 13.13
C ALA A 737 5.11 17.54 12.03
N VAL A 738 4.21 18.30 11.40
CA VAL A 738 4.56 19.23 10.29
C VAL A 738 4.72 20.68 10.75
N LEU A 739 4.03 21.08 11.82
CA LEU A 739 3.98 22.45 12.31
C LEU A 739 5.35 23.09 12.59
N PRO A 740 6.36 22.38 13.16
CA PRO A 740 7.69 22.95 13.41
C PRO A 740 8.38 23.44 12.13
N TYR A 741 8.22 22.71 11.04
CA TYR A 741 8.82 23.04 9.74
C TYR A 741 8.13 24.26 9.14
N LEU A 742 6.80 24.31 9.16
CA LEU A 742 6.05 25.49 8.72
C LEU A 742 6.43 26.75 9.50
N LEU A 743 6.53 26.64 10.82
CA LEU A 743 6.91 27.77 11.66
C LEU A 743 8.32 28.28 11.31
N ALA A 744 9.28 27.37 11.13
CA ALA A 744 10.64 27.73 10.76
C ALA A 744 10.77 28.29 9.34
N ASP A 745 9.96 27.80 8.39
CA ASP A 745 10.08 28.20 6.98
C ASP A 745 9.37 29.52 6.65
N PHE A 746 8.29 29.87 7.36
CA PHE A 746 7.44 31.01 7.02
C PHE A 746 7.56 32.20 7.96
N PHE A 747 8.09 32.04 9.19
CA PHE A 747 8.07 33.10 10.20
C PHE A 747 9.47 33.37 10.77
N PRO A 748 9.76 34.62 11.18
CA PRO A 748 10.95 34.91 11.96
C PRO A 748 10.83 34.30 13.36
N ALA A 749 11.96 33.94 13.97
CA ALA A 749 11.94 33.21 15.23
C ALA A 749 11.26 33.94 16.39
N SER A 750 11.31 35.27 16.45
CA SER A 750 10.60 36.06 17.46
C SER A 750 9.08 35.81 17.45
N GLU A 751 8.49 35.75 16.25
CA GLU A 751 7.05 35.49 16.06
C GLU A 751 6.71 34.03 16.34
N VAL A 752 7.57 33.10 15.87
CA VAL A 752 7.41 31.68 16.13
C VAL A 752 7.35 31.40 17.63
N LEU A 753 8.28 31.95 18.41
CA LEU A 753 8.34 31.78 19.85
C LEU A 753 7.08 32.33 20.52
N THR A 754 6.68 33.54 20.16
CA THR A 754 5.50 34.19 20.75
C THR A 754 4.23 33.40 20.46
N LYS A 755 4.04 32.95 19.22
CA LYS A 755 2.85 32.23 18.79
C LYS A 755 2.81 30.80 19.35
N ALA A 756 3.88 30.02 19.18
CA ALA A 756 3.92 28.63 19.62
C ALA A 756 3.75 28.50 21.14
N ILE A 757 4.37 29.41 21.91
CA ILE A 757 4.27 29.37 23.37
C ILE A 757 2.93 29.94 23.84
N GLY A 758 2.43 31.00 23.21
CA GLY A 758 1.08 31.51 23.49
C GLY A 758 0.01 30.44 23.29
N GLU A 759 0.11 29.64 22.23
CA GLU A 759 -0.79 28.52 21.94
C GLU A 759 -0.62 27.34 22.89
N PHE A 760 0.58 27.13 23.43
CA PHE A 760 0.86 26.11 24.44
C PHE A 760 0.33 26.48 25.82
N LEU A 761 0.39 27.76 26.18
CA LEU A 761 -0.09 28.29 27.46
C LEU A 761 -1.58 28.65 27.44
N SER A 762 -2.25 28.49 26.30
CA SER A 762 -3.69 28.75 26.19
C SER A 762 -4.48 27.89 27.18
N PRO A 763 -5.43 28.47 27.94
CA PRO A 763 -6.19 27.76 28.97
C PRO A 763 -7.08 26.64 28.41
N HIS A 764 -7.37 26.66 27.11
CA HIS A 764 -8.20 25.68 26.42
C HIS A 764 -7.41 24.66 25.61
N GLN A 765 -6.08 24.58 25.77
CA GLN A 765 -5.24 23.64 25.03
C GLN A 765 -5.35 22.23 25.63
N PRO A 766 -5.96 21.23 24.96
CA PRO A 766 -6.05 19.88 25.50
C PRO A 766 -4.78 19.06 25.27
N HIS A 767 -3.99 19.42 24.25
CA HIS A 767 -2.94 18.57 23.70
C HIS A 767 -1.52 19.10 23.98
N HIS A 768 -1.23 19.40 25.24
CA HIS A 768 0.09 19.89 25.66
C HIS A 768 1.24 18.93 25.33
N ARG A 769 1.00 17.60 25.39
CA ARG A 769 2.05 16.60 25.14
C ARG A 769 2.58 16.68 23.69
N PRO A 770 1.77 16.53 22.63
CA PRO A 770 2.25 16.74 21.25
C PRO A 770 2.87 18.12 21.02
N LEU A 771 2.25 19.18 21.56
CA LEU A 771 2.71 20.55 21.36
C LEU A 771 4.06 20.84 22.05
N SER A 772 4.39 20.15 23.15
CA SER A 772 5.73 20.24 23.75
C SER A 772 6.83 19.76 22.80
N ALA A 773 6.57 18.75 21.95
CA ALA A 773 7.53 18.32 20.93
C ALA A 773 7.70 19.37 19.82
N VAL A 774 6.62 20.09 19.47
CA VAL A 774 6.69 21.23 18.54
C VAL A 774 7.61 22.30 19.10
N ILE A 775 7.40 22.68 20.36
CA ILE A 775 8.26 23.65 21.07
C ILE A 775 9.71 23.16 21.08
N PHE A 776 9.96 21.90 21.44
CA PHE A 776 11.32 21.36 21.46
C PHE A 776 12.01 21.49 20.10
N GLN A 777 11.32 21.20 19.00
CA GLN A 777 11.89 21.31 17.64
C GLN A 777 12.12 22.75 17.22
N VAL A 778 11.15 23.63 17.45
CA VAL A 778 11.27 25.08 17.20
C VAL A 778 12.44 25.68 17.97
N LEU A 779 12.56 25.37 19.26
CA LEU A 779 13.65 25.85 20.11
C LEU A 779 14.99 25.25 19.72
N SER A 780 15.01 23.99 19.26
CA SER A 780 16.22 23.38 18.68
C SER A 780 16.72 24.16 17.47
N GLN A 781 15.80 24.62 16.61
CA GLN A 781 16.16 25.41 15.43
C GLN A 781 16.68 26.79 15.82
N ALA A 782 16.00 27.49 16.73
CA ALA A 782 16.45 28.80 17.23
C ALA A 782 17.85 28.74 17.90
N CYS A 783 18.17 27.64 18.58
CA CYS A 783 19.50 27.42 19.15
C CYS A 783 20.59 27.23 18.07
N ARG A 784 20.24 26.72 16.88
CA ARG A 784 21.19 26.53 15.76
C ARG A 784 21.44 27.81 14.98
N GLU A 785 20.50 28.74 14.98
CA GLU A 785 20.55 30.02 14.24
C GLU A 785 21.09 31.19 15.09
N ASP A 786 21.83 30.91 16.18
CA ASP A 786 22.39 31.91 17.12
C ASP A 786 21.35 32.87 17.75
N GLN A 787 20.07 32.50 17.76
CA GLN A 787 18.98 33.29 18.36
C GLN A 787 18.71 32.92 19.84
N LEU A 788 19.64 32.21 20.47
CA LEU A 788 19.54 31.81 21.88
C LEU A 788 19.30 32.99 22.85
N PRO A 789 19.93 34.17 22.71
CA PRO A 789 19.69 35.30 23.62
C PRO A 789 18.24 35.81 23.57
N LEU A 790 17.62 35.82 22.39
CA LEU A 790 16.22 36.22 22.20
C LEU A 790 15.28 35.25 22.91
N LEU A 791 15.55 33.95 22.78
CA LEU A 791 14.81 32.89 23.46
C LEU A 791 14.93 33.01 24.98
N GLN A 792 16.15 33.20 25.49
CA GLN A 792 16.43 33.33 26.91
C GLN A 792 15.69 34.53 27.52
N ALA A 793 15.76 35.69 26.85
CA ALA A 793 15.03 36.89 27.26
C ALA A 793 13.52 36.62 27.38
N TRP A 794 12.94 36.00 26.34
CA TRP A 794 11.51 35.68 26.32
C TRP A 794 11.10 34.70 27.42
N LEU A 795 11.87 33.64 27.63
CA LEU A 795 11.60 32.65 28.67
C LEU A 795 11.64 33.27 30.06
N VAL A 796 12.63 34.10 30.34
CA VAL A 796 12.72 34.83 31.62
C VAL A 796 11.50 35.74 31.82
N MET A 797 11.08 36.46 30.77
CA MET A 797 9.89 37.33 30.85
C MET A 797 8.58 36.57 31.05
N SER A 798 8.48 35.31 30.61
CA SER A 798 7.26 34.49 30.70
C SER A 798 7.20 33.58 31.92
N LEU A 799 8.26 33.48 32.74
CA LEU A 799 8.31 32.60 33.93
C LEU A 799 7.13 32.80 34.89
N HIS A 800 6.71 34.06 35.07
CA HIS A 800 5.60 34.41 35.96
C HIS A 800 4.31 33.68 35.55
N ILE A 801 4.07 33.50 34.24
CA ILE A 801 2.91 32.78 33.70
C ILE A 801 2.92 31.34 34.21
N PHE A 802 4.04 30.61 34.05
CA PHE A 802 4.13 29.22 34.48
C PHE A 802 3.95 29.05 36.00
N THR A 803 4.56 29.95 36.78
CA THR A 803 4.57 29.82 38.24
C THR A 803 3.26 30.23 38.92
N GLN A 804 2.52 31.17 38.33
CA GLN A 804 1.34 31.77 38.96
C GLN A 804 0.01 31.26 38.40
N THR A 805 -0.05 30.83 37.13
CA THR A 805 -1.33 30.45 36.49
C THR A 805 -1.56 28.94 36.41
N LEU A 806 -0.49 28.13 36.37
CA LEU A 806 -0.59 26.69 36.19
C LEU A 806 -0.54 25.92 37.52
N PRO A 807 -1.24 24.77 37.64
CA PRO A 807 -1.07 23.86 38.77
C PRO A 807 0.40 23.43 38.92
N VAL A 808 0.88 23.31 40.16
CA VAL A 808 2.30 23.07 40.48
C VAL A 808 2.92 21.91 39.69
N ALA A 809 2.22 20.78 39.55
CA ALA A 809 2.72 19.63 38.80
C ALA A 809 2.85 19.91 37.30
N MET A 810 1.87 20.61 36.71
CA MET A 810 1.91 21.02 35.31
C MET A 810 2.98 22.10 35.09
N ALA A 811 3.10 23.07 35.99
CA ALA A 811 4.15 24.09 35.95
C ALA A 811 5.55 23.46 35.99
N THR A 812 5.76 22.48 36.88
CA THR A 812 7.03 21.72 36.98
C THR A 812 7.37 21.04 35.66
N TRP A 813 6.39 20.36 35.06
CA TRP A 813 6.55 19.66 33.79
C TRP A 813 6.83 20.64 32.63
N CYS A 814 6.02 21.70 32.50
CA CYS A 814 6.21 22.72 31.47
C CYS A 814 7.59 23.37 31.55
N LEU A 815 7.99 23.87 32.73
CA LEU A 815 9.29 24.49 32.92
C LEU A 815 10.44 23.53 32.62
N SER A 816 10.33 22.26 33.01
CA SER A 816 11.30 21.23 32.64
C SER A 816 11.41 21.08 31.13
N CYS A 817 10.27 20.97 30.42
CA CYS A 817 10.25 20.91 28.96
C CYS A 817 10.91 22.14 28.32
N PHE A 818 10.59 23.35 28.80
CA PHE A 818 11.13 24.60 28.25
C PHE A 818 12.62 24.77 28.49
N PHE A 819 13.10 24.55 29.72
CA PHE A 819 14.53 24.68 30.02
C PHE A 819 15.36 23.63 29.29
N ILE A 820 14.89 22.39 29.19
CA ILE A 820 15.55 21.36 28.39
C ILE A 820 15.58 21.76 26.91
N SER A 821 14.47 22.29 26.38
CA SER A 821 14.39 22.72 24.98
C SER A 821 15.27 23.92 24.66
N ALA A 822 15.57 24.78 25.64
CA ALA A 822 16.43 25.95 25.52
C ALA A 822 17.89 25.69 25.91
N SER A 823 18.24 24.47 26.33
CA SER A 823 19.59 24.11 26.75
C SER A 823 20.52 23.85 25.57
N THR A 824 21.76 24.32 25.64
CA THR A 824 22.84 23.91 24.71
C THR A 824 23.46 22.56 25.04
N ASN A 825 23.14 21.96 26.20
CA ASN A 825 23.69 20.69 26.64
C ASN A 825 23.01 19.50 25.93
N PRO A 826 23.71 18.74 25.07
CA PRO A 826 23.11 17.66 24.28
C PRO A 826 22.54 16.53 25.16
N TRP A 827 23.14 16.25 26.31
CA TRP A 827 22.69 15.20 27.22
C TRP A 827 21.38 15.56 27.91
N LEU A 828 21.24 16.83 28.33
CA LEU A 828 20.01 17.30 28.92
C LEU A 828 18.87 17.29 27.89
N ARG A 829 19.16 17.73 26.66
CA ARG A 829 18.20 17.67 25.53
C ARG A 829 17.74 16.25 25.21
N ALA A 830 18.63 15.26 25.29
CA ALA A 830 18.30 13.86 25.03
C ALA A 830 17.29 13.27 26.02
N VAL A 831 17.14 13.85 27.22
CA VAL A 831 16.16 13.41 28.24
C VAL A 831 14.75 13.89 27.93
N PHE A 832 14.56 14.79 26.96
CA PHE A 832 13.27 15.39 26.63
C PHE A 832 12.11 14.39 26.43
N PRO A 833 12.25 13.28 25.67
CA PRO A 833 11.16 12.32 25.49
C PRO A 833 10.70 11.67 26.81
N HIS A 834 11.62 11.47 27.75
CA HIS A 834 11.29 10.96 29.08
C HIS A 834 10.42 11.97 29.85
N VAL A 835 10.83 13.24 29.86
CA VAL A 835 10.06 14.31 30.52
C VAL A 835 8.68 14.46 29.87
N GLN A 836 8.61 14.47 28.54
CA GLN A 836 7.36 14.55 27.78
C GLN A 836 6.37 13.43 28.15
N SER A 837 6.86 12.20 28.40
CA SER A 837 6.00 11.06 28.80
C SER A 837 5.39 11.18 30.20
N ARG A 838 5.93 12.06 31.05
CA ARG A 838 5.57 12.21 32.47
C ARG A 838 4.70 13.44 32.74
N MET A 839 3.88 13.83 31.76
CA MET A 839 2.95 14.96 31.89
C MET A 839 2.09 14.83 33.15
N GLY A 840 2.04 15.91 33.95
CA GLY A 840 1.26 15.99 35.19
C GLY A 840 1.87 15.30 36.41
N LYS A 841 3.05 14.66 36.29
CA LYS A 841 3.75 14.06 37.44
C LYS A 841 4.70 15.07 38.09
N CYS A 842 4.78 15.04 39.42
CA CYS A 842 5.65 15.91 40.23
C CYS A 842 6.29 15.12 41.38
N THR A 843 6.89 13.98 41.03
CA THR A 843 7.65 13.14 41.98
C THR A 843 9.00 13.78 42.31
N TYR A 844 9.72 13.24 43.28
CA TYR A 844 11.04 13.75 43.67
C TYR A 844 12.01 13.81 42.47
N GLU A 845 11.99 12.80 41.62
CA GLU A 845 12.80 12.71 40.41
C GLU A 845 12.46 13.83 39.42
N ASP A 846 11.16 14.11 39.23
CA ASP A 846 10.70 15.19 38.34
C ASP A 846 11.17 16.56 38.84
N ARG A 847 11.11 16.80 40.16
CA ARG A 847 11.61 18.05 40.79
C ARG A 847 13.11 18.22 40.65
N LYS A 848 13.87 17.13 40.83
CA LYS A 848 15.32 17.13 40.64
C LYS A 848 15.69 17.45 39.20
N LEU A 849 14.95 16.89 38.24
CA LEU A 849 15.14 17.15 36.81
C LEU A 849 14.87 18.63 36.47
N LEU A 850 13.82 19.22 37.05
CA LEU A 850 13.56 20.67 36.96
C LEU A 850 14.74 21.48 37.50
N CYS A 851 15.28 21.15 38.68
CA CYS A 851 16.41 21.87 39.27
C CYS A 851 17.67 21.81 38.40
N ILE A 852 17.98 20.63 37.85
CA ILE A 852 19.12 20.45 36.93
C ILE A 852 18.92 21.31 35.68
N ALA A 853 17.74 21.26 35.06
CA ALA A 853 17.45 22.02 33.85
C ALA A 853 17.45 23.55 34.10
N ALA A 854 16.89 23.99 35.22
CA ALA A 854 16.85 25.39 35.62
C ALA A 854 18.26 25.94 35.94
N SER A 855 19.09 25.17 36.63
CA SER A 855 20.48 25.55 36.94
C SER A 855 21.34 25.64 35.67
N ASP A 856 21.18 24.70 34.73
CA ASP A 856 21.84 24.75 33.43
C ASP A 856 21.42 25.99 32.63
N PHE A 857 20.12 26.26 32.55
CA PHE A 857 19.59 27.46 31.89
C PHE A 857 20.13 28.76 32.53
N TYR A 858 20.11 28.84 33.87
CA TYR A 858 20.59 30.02 34.60
C TYR A 858 22.08 30.31 34.35
N ARG A 859 22.92 29.26 34.26
CA ARG A 859 24.34 29.41 33.94
C ARG A 859 24.59 29.94 32.53
N GLN A 860 23.70 29.61 31.59
CA GLN A 860 23.77 30.05 30.20
C GLN A 860 23.27 31.49 29.99
N LEU A 861 22.60 32.10 30.97
CA LEU A 861 22.24 33.52 30.92
C LEU A 861 23.50 34.39 31.03
N THR A 862 23.67 35.31 30.08
CA THR A 862 24.78 36.28 30.08
C THR A 862 24.38 37.63 30.66
N ASP A 863 23.09 38.00 30.56
CA ASP A 863 22.53 39.25 31.07
C ASP A 863 22.24 39.19 32.58
N VAL A 864 22.80 40.15 33.33
CA VAL A 864 22.63 40.27 34.78
C VAL A 864 21.18 40.59 35.16
N GLN A 865 20.48 41.43 34.38
CA GLN A 865 19.09 41.79 34.67
C GLN A 865 18.16 40.59 34.50
N GLN A 866 18.43 39.73 33.51
CA GLN A 866 17.70 38.48 33.32
C GLN A 866 17.93 37.50 34.47
N LYS A 867 19.17 37.40 34.98
CA LYS A 867 19.48 36.58 36.16
C LYS A 867 18.75 37.04 37.41
N GLU A 868 18.71 38.35 37.66
CA GLU A 868 17.98 38.92 38.80
C GLU A 868 16.48 38.67 38.68
N THR A 869 15.92 38.87 37.48
CA THR A 869 14.50 38.62 37.19
C THR A 869 14.15 37.15 37.41
N PHE A 870 14.97 36.23 36.91
CA PHE A 870 14.80 34.78 37.09
C PHE A 870 14.70 34.41 38.58
N VAL A 871 15.66 34.86 39.39
CA VAL A 871 15.70 34.57 40.83
C VAL A 871 14.51 35.21 41.55
N LYS A 872 14.14 36.44 41.18
CA LYS A 872 13.00 37.14 41.77
C LYS A 872 11.69 36.38 41.53
N THR A 873 11.41 35.95 40.30
CA THR A 873 10.17 35.24 39.96
C THR A 873 10.02 33.92 40.73
N PHE A 874 11.09 33.12 40.83
CA PHE A 874 11.04 31.87 41.59
C PHE A 874 10.93 32.10 43.11
N LYS A 875 11.53 33.17 43.66
CA LYS A 875 11.35 33.54 45.08
C LYS A 875 9.90 33.93 45.39
N GLU A 876 9.25 34.67 44.50
CA GLU A 876 7.84 35.04 44.63
C GLU A 876 6.93 33.79 44.57
N ALA A 877 7.26 32.84 43.70
CA ALA A 877 6.55 31.57 43.57
C ALA A 877 6.80 30.58 44.73
N ALA A 878 7.89 30.73 45.48
CA ALA A 878 8.29 29.82 46.57
C ALA A 878 7.56 30.06 47.91
N SER A 879 6.49 30.86 47.92
CA SER A 879 5.74 31.25 49.12
C SER A 879 5.11 30.08 49.90
N THR A 880 4.95 28.90 49.27
CA THR A 880 4.47 27.68 49.94
C THR A 880 5.64 26.77 50.37
N PRO A 881 5.71 26.33 51.64
CA PRO A 881 6.77 25.42 52.10
C PRO A 881 6.68 24.07 51.37
N ARG A 882 7.83 23.55 50.90
CA ARG A 882 8.00 22.35 50.04
C ARG A 882 7.54 22.49 48.57
N SER A 883 7.42 23.72 48.06
CA SER A 883 7.20 23.95 46.63
C SER A 883 8.43 23.55 45.80
N PRO A 884 8.25 23.00 44.58
CA PRO A 884 9.38 22.68 43.68
C PRO A 884 10.17 23.93 43.27
N PHE A 885 9.58 25.12 43.38
CA PHE A 885 10.23 26.40 43.10
C PHE A 885 11.26 26.78 44.18
N ALA A 886 11.02 26.40 45.44
CA ALA A 886 12.03 26.55 46.50
C ALA A 886 13.25 25.65 46.25
N ASP A 887 13.02 24.44 45.74
CA ASP A 887 14.10 23.51 45.37
C ASP A 887 14.97 24.09 44.23
N VAL A 888 14.35 24.76 43.25
CA VAL A 888 15.07 25.48 42.19
C VAL A 888 15.99 26.55 42.79
N ILE A 889 15.47 27.43 43.65
CA ILE A 889 16.29 28.48 44.30
C ILE A 889 17.45 27.89 45.10
N ALA A 890 17.24 26.77 45.80
CA ALA A 890 18.29 26.09 46.55
C ALA A 890 19.38 25.46 45.67
N SER A 891 19.11 25.27 44.37
CA SER A 891 20.00 24.61 43.40
C SER A 891 20.81 25.58 42.52
N LEU A 892 20.44 26.87 42.51
CA LEU A 892 21.17 27.95 41.82
C LEU A 892 22.37 28.38 42.66
#